data_AF-A0A935X4W6-F1
#
_entry.id   AF-A0A935X4W6-F1
#
_cell.length_a   1.000
_cell.length_b   1.000
_cell.length_c   1.000
_cell.angle_alpha   90.00
_cell.angle_beta   90.00
_cell.angle_gamma   90.00
#
_symmetry.space_group_name_H-M   'P 1'
#
loop_
_entity.id
_entity.type
_entity.pdbx_description
1 polymer ?
#
loop_
_entity_poly.entity_id
_entity_poly.type
_entity_poly.pdbx_seq_one_letter_code
_entity_poly.pdbx_strand_id
1 'polypeptide(L)'
;MDVRNGTLQAGTSGALASTFVKVTGANARFDATPLRTVALAGLDTHQTPLELGSSAISLTGSGSLGATSHFEAGVNGNRSSGVVVGTLAEAALVIGGASGAAPESSFGYLRISRGSTSLVGTTVSLTAALSTTPDELGALQLDSGGTLELSAGASLTVTSTASVGGADLSVWGGSVLSVIRDATRQDLPATLAVGTGGGPAGVRVSGTQSRASSADRIVLGRTAARDAGTGVLVAGSGGTIESPVLSFATGSSRFLLNPGGTGRFNRLDDGGTGLGTVEMAGGTLIVGDTSFASPLGTSDSSFGGTLTGAEGTVRKVGAGEFFLSGVTNYLGTVQVDSGTLRVNPGTLANAVLTMLPGARLTVSGASPANPLRIGALEGEFDLEQQNLTLEFGAGLHEARWSGRFTSGTVGLARTSGPGVQRFTGGTEASPFTAPFLSVSTGAVRLGGGFFSFTDTASTPVATAPLDVSGANAVLGIVDGAQVRAGSGVRVHGGGLFFVTGTGSRLDVQPDSATGRSSLSVGQDGLGSLAMSAGGSVTASDLRLGLSRGPTSAEVSVAGGGQLFLDLLSFEGYGGTLIVSGGTAFIHRLDSVVHDPLRPSVIELSDGPSGTPALTLGTPGAAPGTSTRFRGSISDGALGPGSIRKIGSDEIIANPHISGRLIIDEGVFRVEDRTALEGATVEINRDDGLVYSSTLGDMVLMGALRAAGVSRCLKRG
;
A
#
# COMPACT_ATOMS: atom_id res chain seq x y z
N MET A 1 6.47 10.26 -62.46
CA MET A 1 7.69 10.06 -63.26
C MET A 1 8.34 8.76 -62.82
N ASP A 2 8.62 7.85 -63.75
CA ASP A 2 9.28 6.56 -63.46
C ASP A 2 10.70 6.58 -64.05
N VAL A 3 11.71 6.48 -63.19
CA VAL A 3 13.13 6.51 -63.54
C VAL A 3 13.64 5.08 -63.50
N ARG A 4 13.86 4.50 -64.69
CA ARG A 4 14.30 3.11 -64.86
C ARG A 4 15.79 2.96 -65.17
N ASN A 5 16.44 4.02 -65.65
CA ASN A 5 17.87 4.06 -65.92
C ASN A 5 18.36 5.52 -65.93
N GLY A 6 19.57 5.78 -65.42
CA GLY A 6 20.16 7.12 -65.37
C GLY A 6 19.77 7.93 -64.13
N THR A 7 20.24 9.18 -64.05
CA THR A 7 20.02 10.06 -62.89
C THR A 7 18.93 11.10 -63.19
N LEU A 8 17.92 11.16 -62.32
CA LEU A 8 16.97 12.28 -62.28
C LEU A 8 17.48 13.34 -61.30
N GLN A 9 17.62 14.56 -61.79
CA GLN A 9 18.04 15.72 -61.01
C GLN A 9 17.07 16.88 -61.28
N ALA A 10 16.59 17.55 -60.23
CA ALA A 10 15.69 18.68 -60.38
C ALA A 10 16.46 19.95 -60.77
N GLY A 11 15.95 20.71 -61.74
CA GLY A 11 16.57 21.98 -62.18
C GLY A 11 16.30 23.16 -61.24
N THR A 12 15.21 23.14 -60.48
CA THR A 12 14.86 24.14 -59.45
C THR A 12 14.13 23.47 -58.28
N SER A 13 14.09 24.13 -57.12
CA SER A 13 13.49 23.59 -55.88
C SER A 13 12.02 23.14 -56.05
N GLY A 14 11.24 23.88 -56.84
CA GLY A 14 9.82 23.58 -57.07
C GLY A 14 9.52 22.76 -58.33
N ALA A 15 10.52 22.40 -59.15
CA ALA A 15 10.31 21.78 -60.45
C ALA A 15 9.52 20.46 -60.39
N LEU A 16 9.57 19.77 -59.24
CA LEU A 16 8.93 18.48 -59.03
C LEU A 16 7.83 18.52 -57.96
N ALA A 17 7.41 19.71 -57.49
CA ALA A 17 6.56 19.87 -56.30
C ALA A 17 5.22 19.11 -56.38
N SER A 18 4.65 18.98 -57.57
CA SER A 18 3.41 18.24 -57.84
C SER A 18 3.66 16.88 -58.53
N THR A 19 4.90 16.41 -58.54
CA THR A 19 5.33 15.21 -59.25
C THR A 19 5.61 14.08 -58.25
N PHE A 20 5.00 12.91 -58.48
CA PHE A 20 5.40 11.68 -57.82
C PHE A 20 6.54 11.03 -58.60
N VAL A 21 7.65 10.71 -57.94
CA VAL A 21 8.85 10.12 -58.57
C VAL A 21 9.02 8.68 -58.08
N LYS A 22 9.20 7.76 -59.01
CA LYS A 22 9.49 6.35 -58.70
C LYS A 22 10.83 5.97 -59.32
N VAL A 23 11.76 5.45 -58.51
CA VAL A 23 13.11 5.02 -58.91
C VAL A 23 13.17 3.50 -58.78
N THR A 24 13.11 2.81 -59.93
CA THR A 24 12.89 1.34 -59.97
C THR A 24 14.05 0.56 -60.53
N GLY A 25 14.94 1.16 -61.32
CA GLY A 25 16.08 0.46 -61.91
C GLY A 25 17.30 0.44 -61.01
N ALA A 26 18.09 -0.64 -61.04
CA ALA A 26 19.35 -0.76 -60.30
C ALA A 26 20.40 0.31 -60.67
N ASN A 27 20.32 0.88 -61.87
CA ASN A 27 21.17 1.98 -62.35
C ASN A 27 20.45 3.35 -62.35
N ALA A 28 19.20 3.38 -61.88
CA ALA A 28 18.45 4.62 -61.74
C ALA A 28 18.85 5.32 -60.45
N ARG A 29 18.98 6.64 -60.46
CA ARG A 29 19.29 7.43 -59.26
C ARG A 29 18.40 8.67 -59.21
N PHE A 30 18.02 9.07 -58.01
CA PHE A 30 17.52 10.41 -57.76
C PHE A 30 18.60 11.19 -57.00
N ASP A 31 19.03 12.30 -57.58
CA ASP A 31 20.10 13.13 -57.03
C ASP A 31 19.54 14.51 -56.64
N ALA A 32 19.56 14.81 -55.34
CA ALA A 32 19.10 16.09 -54.80
C ALA A 32 20.21 17.16 -54.72
N THR A 33 21.48 16.79 -54.98
CA THR A 33 22.68 17.54 -54.55
C THR A 33 22.92 18.95 -55.13
N PRO A 34 22.41 19.38 -56.30
CA PRO A 34 22.68 20.75 -56.75
C PRO A 34 21.79 21.78 -56.05
N LEU A 35 20.74 21.36 -55.33
CA LEU A 35 19.74 22.22 -54.73
C LEU A 35 19.75 22.10 -53.21
N ARG A 36 19.49 23.20 -52.49
CA ARG A 36 19.31 23.15 -51.02
C ARG A 36 18.06 22.38 -50.62
N THR A 37 17.01 22.45 -51.43
CA THR A 37 15.74 21.78 -51.17
C THR A 37 15.12 21.35 -52.49
N VAL A 38 14.54 20.15 -52.52
CA VAL A 38 13.73 19.66 -53.64
C VAL A 38 12.35 19.28 -53.11
N ALA A 39 11.31 19.96 -53.61
CA ALA A 39 9.92 19.65 -53.28
C ALA A 39 9.36 18.61 -54.26
N LEU A 40 8.65 17.62 -53.72
CA LEU A 40 8.06 16.48 -54.43
C LEU A 40 6.64 16.23 -53.94
N ALA A 41 5.77 15.65 -54.78
CA ALA A 41 4.47 15.15 -54.31
C ALA A 41 4.63 13.80 -53.57
N GLY A 42 5.58 12.98 -54.00
CA GLY A 42 6.00 11.74 -53.35
C GLY A 42 7.22 11.11 -54.04
N LEU A 43 7.90 10.19 -53.35
CA LEU A 43 9.13 9.55 -53.82
C LEU A 43 9.21 8.08 -53.39
N ASP A 44 9.40 7.18 -54.34
CA ASP A 44 9.69 5.75 -54.11
C ASP A 44 11.11 5.41 -54.56
N THR A 45 11.93 4.86 -53.66
CA THR A 45 13.26 4.30 -53.93
C THR A 45 13.32 2.84 -53.47
N HIS A 46 13.47 1.91 -54.42
CA HIS A 46 13.40 0.47 -54.13
C HIS A 46 14.78 -0.22 -54.05
N GLN A 47 15.65 -0.01 -55.04
CA GLN A 47 16.90 -0.79 -55.19
C GLN A 47 18.18 0.00 -54.94
N THR A 48 18.12 1.33 -55.06
CA THR A 48 19.30 2.20 -54.99
C THR A 48 19.14 3.20 -53.85
N PRO A 49 20.16 3.35 -52.97
CA PRO A 49 20.13 4.34 -51.91
C PRO A 49 19.85 5.73 -52.46
N LEU A 50 19.08 6.49 -51.70
CA LEU A 50 18.81 7.89 -51.98
C LEU A 50 20.00 8.76 -51.51
N GLU A 51 20.65 9.46 -52.42
CA GLU A 51 21.77 10.35 -52.08
C GLU A 51 21.28 11.80 -51.91
N LEU A 52 21.33 12.30 -50.68
CA LEU A 52 20.93 13.66 -50.33
C LEU A 52 22.11 14.66 -50.39
N GLY A 53 23.35 14.21 -50.15
CA GLY A 53 24.48 15.11 -49.95
C GLY A 53 24.20 16.12 -48.82
N SER A 54 24.13 17.42 -49.14
CA SER A 54 23.76 18.52 -48.23
C SER A 54 22.32 19.04 -48.43
N SER A 55 21.53 18.36 -49.26
CA SER A 55 20.21 18.79 -49.69
C SER A 55 19.10 18.25 -48.81
N ALA A 56 17.94 18.91 -48.87
CA ALA A 56 16.72 18.46 -48.22
C ALA A 56 15.65 18.03 -49.22
N ILE A 57 14.90 16.97 -48.90
CA ILE A 57 13.69 16.59 -49.63
C ILE A 57 12.47 17.04 -48.85
N SER A 58 11.54 17.69 -49.54
CA SER A 58 10.25 18.13 -48.98
C SER A 58 9.11 17.40 -49.68
N LEU A 59 8.41 16.54 -48.95
CA LEU A 59 7.22 15.82 -49.42
C LEU A 59 5.99 16.66 -49.12
N THR A 60 5.30 17.10 -50.17
CA THR A 60 4.19 18.07 -50.06
C THR A 60 2.81 17.44 -49.97
N GLY A 61 2.64 16.18 -50.41
CA GLY A 61 1.34 15.47 -50.45
C GLY A 61 0.35 15.98 -51.50
N SER A 62 0.75 16.92 -52.37
CA SER A 62 -0.17 17.69 -53.23
C SER A 62 -0.54 17.07 -54.59
N GLY A 63 -0.39 15.74 -54.75
CA GLY A 63 -0.77 15.03 -55.98
C GLY A 63 -2.18 14.43 -55.91
N SER A 64 -2.87 14.30 -57.05
CA SER A 64 -4.15 13.55 -57.18
C SER A 64 -4.04 12.05 -56.86
N LEU A 65 -2.82 11.57 -56.59
CA LEU A 65 -2.49 10.26 -56.08
C LEU A 65 -2.00 10.46 -54.64
N GLY A 66 -2.84 10.19 -53.65
CA GLY A 66 -2.48 10.10 -52.24
C GLY A 66 -1.57 8.89 -51.99
N ALA A 67 -0.37 8.90 -52.57
CA ALA A 67 0.57 7.79 -52.55
C ALA A 67 1.56 7.98 -51.41
N THR A 68 1.65 6.96 -50.55
CA THR A 68 2.73 6.76 -49.61
C THR A 68 4.07 6.77 -50.35
N SER A 69 5.04 7.53 -49.85
CA SER A 69 6.42 7.51 -50.32
C SER A 69 7.18 6.37 -49.63
N HIS A 70 7.98 5.61 -50.36
CA HIS A 70 8.73 4.46 -49.84
C HIS A 70 10.24 4.63 -50.03
N PHE A 71 11.02 4.60 -48.95
CA PHE A 71 12.49 4.52 -48.99
C PHE A 71 12.95 3.14 -48.53
N GLU A 72 13.04 2.19 -49.47
CA GLU A 72 13.42 0.79 -49.18
C GLU A 72 14.93 0.55 -49.28
N ALA A 73 15.66 1.36 -50.07
CA ALA A 73 17.08 1.15 -50.33
C ALA A 73 18.04 1.95 -49.42
N GLY A 74 17.52 2.58 -48.37
CA GLY A 74 18.28 3.47 -47.47
C GLY A 74 18.44 4.89 -48.01
N VAL A 75 18.79 5.82 -47.12
CA VAL A 75 19.00 7.24 -47.40
C VAL A 75 20.36 7.67 -46.88
N ASN A 76 21.21 8.20 -47.75
CA ASN A 76 22.55 8.67 -47.41
C ASN A 76 22.62 10.19 -47.53
N GLY A 77 23.12 10.84 -46.50
CA GLY A 77 23.32 12.28 -46.47
C GLY A 77 24.32 12.69 -45.39
N ASN A 78 24.53 14.00 -45.27
CA ASN A 78 25.37 14.58 -44.21
C ASN A 78 24.53 15.33 -43.16
N ARG A 79 25.18 15.92 -42.17
CA ARG A 79 24.54 16.65 -41.06
C ARG A 79 23.62 17.80 -41.49
N SER A 80 23.76 18.31 -42.71
CA SER A 80 22.94 19.40 -43.26
C SER A 80 21.78 18.90 -44.13
N SER A 81 21.79 17.62 -44.50
CA SER A 81 20.70 17.01 -45.29
C SER A 81 19.47 16.72 -44.44
N GLY A 82 18.30 16.63 -45.07
CA GLY A 82 17.11 16.24 -44.32
C GLY A 82 15.93 15.82 -45.15
N VAL A 83 14.94 15.26 -44.47
CA VAL A 83 13.66 14.86 -45.03
C VAL A 83 12.56 15.61 -44.28
N VAL A 84 11.70 16.28 -45.01
CA VAL A 84 10.56 17.04 -44.46
C VAL A 84 9.27 16.45 -45.02
N VAL A 85 8.35 16.05 -44.15
CA VAL A 85 7.10 15.36 -44.49
C VAL A 85 5.91 16.26 -44.19
N GLY A 86 4.98 16.34 -45.15
CA GLY A 86 3.69 17.00 -45.02
C GLY A 86 3.80 18.52 -44.89
N THR A 87 4.63 19.13 -45.73
CA THR A 87 4.85 20.59 -45.70
C THR A 87 3.64 21.42 -46.09
N LEU A 88 2.74 20.88 -46.91
CA LEU A 88 1.52 21.58 -47.40
C LEU A 88 0.24 20.79 -47.09
N ALA A 89 0.24 19.48 -47.30
CA ALA A 89 -0.87 18.56 -47.04
C ALA A 89 -0.41 17.32 -46.24
N GLU A 90 -1.34 16.46 -45.83
CA GLU A 90 -1.00 15.16 -45.24
C GLU A 90 -0.22 14.30 -46.25
N ALA A 91 0.93 13.80 -45.81
CA ALA A 91 1.77 12.89 -46.59
C ALA A 91 2.12 11.66 -45.74
N ALA A 92 2.29 10.51 -46.39
CA ALA A 92 2.76 9.30 -45.75
C ALA A 92 4.16 8.93 -46.27
N LEU A 93 5.07 8.59 -45.35
CA LEU A 93 6.41 8.12 -45.66
C LEU A 93 6.67 6.79 -44.94
N VAL A 94 7.21 5.81 -45.64
CA VAL A 94 7.72 4.56 -45.07
C VAL A 94 9.20 4.47 -45.37
N ILE A 95 10.02 4.24 -44.34
CA ILE A 95 11.45 3.93 -44.49
C ILE A 95 11.65 2.49 -44.01
N GLY A 96 12.28 1.66 -44.85
CA GLY A 96 12.37 0.21 -44.64
C GLY A 96 11.32 -0.60 -45.41
N GLY A 97 11.42 -1.93 -45.39
CA GLY A 97 10.56 -2.82 -46.17
C GLY A 97 10.93 -4.32 -46.09
N ALA A 98 10.03 -5.18 -46.59
CA ALA A 98 10.00 -6.64 -46.40
C ALA A 98 11.10 -7.47 -47.12
N SER A 99 12.09 -6.84 -47.77
CA SER A 99 13.05 -7.49 -48.67
C SER A 99 14.29 -8.11 -47.98
N GLY A 100 14.31 -8.20 -46.66
CA GLY A 100 15.23 -9.09 -45.91
C GLY A 100 16.63 -8.57 -45.61
N ALA A 101 17.07 -7.47 -46.24
CA ALA A 101 18.23 -6.70 -45.78
C ALA A 101 17.72 -5.43 -45.08
N ALA A 102 18.00 -5.24 -43.79
CA ALA A 102 17.63 -4.02 -43.08
C ALA A 102 18.41 -2.84 -43.69
N PRO A 103 17.76 -1.89 -44.40
CA PRO A 103 18.48 -0.77 -44.98
C PRO A 103 18.96 0.15 -43.84
N GLU A 104 20.20 0.60 -43.90
CA GLU A 104 20.71 1.67 -43.04
C GLU A 104 20.48 3.01 -43.73
N SER A 105 19.93 3.98 -42.99
CA SER A 105 19.80 5.36 -43.44
C SER A 105 20.54 6.28 -42.48
N SER A 106 21.27 7.25 -43.01
CA SER A 106 21.98 8.27 -42.25
C SER A 106 21.87 9.61 -42.93
N PHE A 107 21.24 10.59 -42.28
CA PHE A 107 21.10 11.95 -42.78
C PHE A 107 21.02 12.96 -41.62
N GLY A 108 20.90 14.25 -41.90
CA GLY A 108 20.96 15.29 -40.88
C GLY A 108 19.71 15.31 -40.00
N TYR A 109 18.54 15.59 -40.58
CA TYR A 109 17.31 15.75 -39.82
C TYR A 109 16.06 15.15 -40.49
N LEU A 110 15.10 14.74 -39.66
CA LEU A 110 13.75 14.35 -40.06
C LEU A 110 12.74 15.30 -39.43
N ARG A 111 11.96 15.98 -40.27
CA ARG A 111 10.86 16.84 -39.82
C ARG A 111 9.53 16.34 -40.34
N ILE A 112 8.56 16.18 -39.46
CA ILE A 112 7.20 15.73 -39.80
C ILE A 112 6.27 16.85 -39.36
N SER A 113 5.81 17.64 -40.33
CA SER A 113 4.93 18.77 -40.03
C SER A 113 3.46 18.37 -40.05
N ARG A 114 3.06 17.49 -40.99
CA ARG A 114 1.73 16.87 -41.07
C ARG A 114 1.84 15.45 -41.65
N GLY A 115 0.90 14.58 -41.30
CA GLY A 115 0.85 13.22 -41.83
C GLY A 115 1.75 12.23 -41.08
N SER A 116 2.00 11.07 -41.68
CA SER A 116 2.52 9.91 -40.96
C SER A 116 3.85 9.40 -41.53
N THR A 117 4.80 9.10 -40.66
CA THR A 117 6.03 8.39 -41.02
C THR A 117 6.11 7.06 -40.29
N SER A 118 6.49 5.98 -40.98
CA SER A 118 6.72 4.66 -40.37
C SER A 118 8.13 4.17 -40.69
N LEU A 119 8.85 3.74 -39.65
CA LEU A 119 10.13 3.04 -39.75
C LEU A 119 9.86 1.56 -39.45
N VAL A 120 10.13 0.70 -40.43
CA VAL A 120 9.77 -0.73 -40.34
C VAL A 120 11.02 -1.58 -40.57
N GLY A 121 11.51 -2.24 -39.51
CA GLY A 121 12.66 -3.17 -39.61
C GLY A 121 13.93 -2.56 -40.22
N THR A 122 14.18 -1.27 -39.98
CA THR A 122 15.29 -0.49 -40.54
C THR A 122 16.08 0.22 -39.44
N THR A 123 17.31 0.61 -39.74
CA THR A 123 18.12 1.47 -38.87
C THR A 123 18.24 2.87 -39.49
N VAL A 124 17.84 3.90 -38.75
CA VAL A 124 17.94 5.31 -39.16
C VAL A 124 18.76 6.09 -38.15
N SER A 125 19.76 6.83 -38.62
CA SER A 125 20.60 7.73 -37.83
C SER A 125 20.42 9.18 -38.26
N LEU A 126 19.99 10.03 -37.35
CA LEU A 126 19.83 11.48 -37.55
C LEU A 126 21.00 12.21 -36.87
N THR A 127 21.79 12.91 -37.67
CA THR A 127 23.14 13.35 -37.29
C THR A 127 23.28 14.86 -37.07
N ALA A 128 22.26 15.65 -37.40
CA ALA A 128 22.29 17.10 -37.22
C ALA A 128 22.42 17.45 -35.73
N ALA A 129 23.45 18.21 -35.37
CA ALA A 129 23.58 18.80 -34.05
C ALA A 129 23.06 20.24 -34.13
N LEU A 130 21.73 20.38 -34.13
CA LEU A 130 21.09 21.68 -34.23
C LEU A 130 20.26 21.97 -32.95
N SER A 131 20.76 22.99 -32.25
CA SER A 131 20.20 23.80 -31.14
C SER A 131 20.17 23.37 -29.67
N THR A 132 20.39 24.41 -28.85
CA THR A 132 20.26 24.58 -27.40
C THR A 132 18.83 24.91 -26.94
N THR A 133 17.89 25.16 -27.86
CA THR A 133 16.51 25.57 -27.53
C THR A 133 15.48 24.76 -28.33
N PRO A 134 14.26 24.52 -27.80
CA PRO A 134 13.20 23.78 -28.50
C PRO A 134 12.73 24.40 -29.83
N ASP A 135 13.11 25.65 -30.13
CA ASP A 135 12.61 26.44 -31.26
C ASP A 135 13.51 26.40 -32.51
N GLU A 136 14.67 25.72 -32.45
CA GLU A 136 15.56 25.52 -33.59
C GLU A 136 15.71 24.01 -33.88
N LEU A 137 15.79 23.68 -35.17
CA LEU A 137 15.68 22.34 -35.77
C LEU A 137 16.41 21.23 -34.97
N GLY A 138 15.70 20.46 -34.13
CA GLY A 138 16.25 19.21 -33.61
C GLY A 138 16.51 18.21 -34.75
N ALA A 139 17.38 17.22 -34.53
CA ALA A 139 17.61 16.17 -35.52
C ALA A 139 16.31 15.40 -35.84
N LEU A 140 15.41 15.28 -34.86
CA LEU A 140 14.02 14.86 -35.06
C LEU A 140 13.07 15.95 -34.60
N GLN A 141 12.12 16.33 -35.45
CA GLN A 141 11.05 17.27 -35.11
C GLN A 141 9.70 16.77 -35.63
N LEU A 142 8.76 16.57 -34.71
CA LEU A 142 7.35 16.36 -35.03
C LEU A 142 6.55 17.60 -34.63
N ASP A 143 5.89 18.22 -35.60
CA ASP A 143 4.97 19.33 -35.38
C ASP A 143 3.51 18.84 -35.30
N SER A 144 2.59 19.76 -35.00
CA SER A 144 1.18 19.45 -34.78
C SER A 144 0.53 18.73 -35.95
N GLY A 145 0.00 17.52 -35.70
CA GLY A 145 -0.61 16.66 -36.72
C GLY A 145 0.37 15.72 -37.44
N GLY A 146 1.63 15.65 -37.01
CA GLY A 146 2.58 14.63 -37.40
C GLY A 146 2.48 13.35 -36.57
N THR A 147 2.74 12.19 -37.18
CA THR A 147 2.93 10.92 -36.46
C THR A 147 4.21 10.22 -36.92
N LEU A 148 4.90 9.56 -35.98
CA LEU A 148 6.02 8.67 -36.26
C LEU A 148 5.83 7.34 -35.55
N GLU A 149 6.00 6.26 -36.31
CA GLU A 149 5.90 4.90 -35.81
C GLU A 149 7.21 4.16 -36.06
N LEU A 150 7.71 3.47 -35.05
CA LEU A 150 8.83 2.53 -35.13
C LEU A 150 8.29 1.13 -34.85
N SER A 151 8.43 0.22 -35.80
CA SER A 151 7.88 -1.14 -35.72
C SER A 151 8.84 -2.20 -36.28
N ALA A 152 8.53 -3.46 -35.99
CA ALA A 152 9.22 -4.64 -36.52
C ALA A 152 10.76 -4.61 -36.32
N GLY A 153 11.21 -4.20 -35.14
CA GLY A 153 12.64 -4.13 -34.79
C GLY A 153 13.38 -2.93 -35.36
N ALA A 154 12.69 -1.85 -35.74
CA ALA A 154 13.32 -0.63 -36.22
C ALA A 154 14.18 0.05 -35.14
N SER A 155 15.28 0.68 -35.55
CA SER A 155 16.16 1.45 -34.68
C SER A 155 16.29 2.88 -35.18
N LEU A 156 15.95 3.87 -34.35
CA LEU A 156 16.12 5.29 -34.64
C LEU A 156 17.09 5.90 -33.63
N THR A 157 18.26 6.33 -34.12
CA THR A 157 19.24 7.08 -33.35
C THR A 157 19.15 8.55 -33.69
N VAL A 158 18.93 9.41 -32.70
CA VAL A 158 18.80 10.86 -32.84
C VAL A 158 19.92 11.55 -32.10
N THR A 159 20.72 12.33 -32.81
CA THR A 159 21.79 13.12 -32.19
C THR A 159 21.21 14.39 -31.55
N SER A 160 21.65 14.70 -30.33
CA SER A 160 21.26 15.88 -29.53
C SER A 160 19.79 15.92 -29.11
N THR A 161 18.87 16.27 -30.02
CA THR A 161 17.50 16.64 -29.62
C THR A 161 16.46 15.98 -30.52
N ALA A 162 15.48 15.34 -29.88
CA ALA A 162 14.22 14.91 -30.46
C ALA A 162 13.07 15.73 -29.87
N SER A 163 12.27 16.39 -30.71
CA SER A 163 11.15 17.23 -30.30
C SER A 163 9.83 16.67 -30.82
N VAL A 164 8.86 16.48 -29.92
CA VAL A 164 7.50 16.01 -30.24
C VAL A 164 6.51 17.08 -29.77
N GLY A 165 5.94 17.85 -30.70
CA GLY A 165 5.06 18.99 -30.39
C GLY A 165 3.70 18.86 -31.06
N GLY A 166 2.64 18.57 -30.29
CA GLY A 166 1.29 18.34 -30.82
C GLY A 166 1.17 17.09 -31.71
N ALA A 167 2.04 16.10 -31.48
CA ALA A 167 2.24 14.93 -32.33
C ALA A 167 2.34 13.64 -31.51
N ASP A 168 2.25 12.49 -32.18
CA ASP A 168 2.39 11.17 -31.57
C ASP A 168 3.59 10.39 -32.13
N LEU A 169 4.37 9.81 -31.22
CA LEU A 169 5.48 8.92 -31.49
C LEU A 169 5.22 7.56 -30.84
N SER A 170 5.19 6.49 -31.64
CA SER A 170 4.97 5.13 -31.14
C SER A 170 6.17 4.24 -31.44
N VAL A 171 6.64 3.49 -30.43
CA VAL A 171 7.75 2.54 -30.53
C VAL A 171 7.27 1.17 -30.07
N TRP A 172 7.25 0.20 -30.98
CA TRP A 172 6.78 -1.15 -30.67
C TRP A 172 7.41 -2.25 -31.51
N GLY A 173 7.10 -3.51 -31.18
CA GLY A 173 7.58 -4.66 -31.94
C GLY A 173 9.10 -4.87 -31.85
N GLY A 174 9.70 -4.63 -30.69
CA GLY A 174 11.14 -4.75 -30.45
C GLY A 174 11.96 -3.55 -30.94
N SER A 175 11.29 -2.45 -31.29
CA SER A 175 11.94 -1.27 -31.86
C SER A 175 12.56 -0.35 -30.81
N VAL A 176 13.54 0.45 -31.21
CA VAL A 176 14.33 1.30 -30.30
C VAL A 176 14.41 2.73 -30.79
N LEU A 177 14.10 3.69 -29.92
CA LEU A 177 14.45 5.10 -30.06
C LEU A 177 15.59 5.43 -29.07
N SER A 178 16.68 6.00 -29.59
CA SER A 178 17.84 6.41 -28.80
C SER A 178 18.23 7.85 -29.11
N VAL A 179 18.02 8.76 -28.15
CA VAL A 179 18.54 10.14 -28.22
C VAL A 179 19.91 10.18 -27.56
N ILE A 180 20.95 10.47 -28.34
CA ILE A 180 22.35 10.37 -27.90
C ILE A 180 23.03 11.74 -27.89
N ARG A 181 24.10 11.86 -27.07
CA ARG A 181 24.94 13.06 -27.05
C ARG A 181 25.64 13.25 -28.39
N ASP A 182 25.77 14.51 -28.80
CA ASP A 182 26.66 14.83 -29.91
C ASP A 182 28.11 14.76 -29.45
N ALA A 183 28.90 13.92 -30.10
CA ALA A 183 30.34 13.80 -29.83
C ALA A 183 31.06 15.15 -29.99
N THR A 184 30.55 16.05 -30.82
CA THR A 184 31.17 17.36 -31.08
C THR A 184 30.71 18.48 -30.13
N ARG A 185 29.62 18.27 -29.39
CA ARG A 185 29.01 19.24 -28.46
C ARG A 185 28.60 18.57 -27.15
N GLN A 186 29.58 18.31 -26.29
CA GLN A 186 29.36 17.73 -24.94
C GLN A 186 28.74 18.73 -23.95
N ASP A 187 28.68 20.01 -24.32
CA ASP A 187 28.04 21.08 -23.56
C ASP A 187 26.50 21.01 -23.58
N LEU A 188 25.92 20.28 -24.54
CA LEU A 188 24.47 20.18 -24.72
C LEU A 188 23.93 18.82 -24.28
N PRO A 189 22.91 18.79 -23.40
CA PRO A 189 22.32 17.52 -22.97
C PRO A 189 21.49 16.91 -24.09
N ALA A 190 21.66 15.59 -24.30
CA ALA A 190 20.78 14.80 -25.12
C ALA A 190 19.34 14.85 -24.55
N THR A 191 18.40 15.36 -25.33
CA THR A 191 17.05 15.69 -24.85
C THR A 191 15.96 15.11 -25.75
N LEU A 192 15.09 14.29 -25.17
CA LEU A 192 13.78 13.99 -25.75
C LEU A 192 12.75 14.95 -25.13
N ALA A 193 12.28 15.91 -25.90
CA ALA A 193 11.29 16.89 -25.46
C ALA A 193 9.90 16.51 -26.02
N VAL A 194 8.92 16.34 -25.13
CA VAL A 194 7.56 15.91 -25.48
C VAL A 194 6.57 16.97 -25.01
N GLY A 195 5.73 17.47 -25.90
CA GLY A 195 4.79 18.57 -25.62
C GLY A 195 5.44 19.94 -25.81
N THR A 196 6.23 20.12 -26.87
CA THR A 196 6.92 21.40 -27.19
C THR A 196 6.05 22.40 -27.95
N GLY A 197 4.89 22.00 -28.49
CA GLY A 197 3.96 22.86 -29.25
C GLY A 197 2.58 23.01 -28.58
N GLY A 198 1.71 23.89 -29.09
CA GLY A 198 0.41 24.29 -28.53
C GLY A 198 -0.72 23.22 -28.48
N GLY A 199 -0.40 21.97 -28.14
CA GLY A 199 -1.33 20.86 -27.98
C GLY A 199 -0.72 19.68 -27.20
N PRO A 200 -1.50 18.65 -26.85
CA PRO A 200 -0.97 17.44 -26.24
C PRO A 200 -0.07 16.68 -27.23
N ALA A 201 1.05 16.15 -26.75
CA ALA A 201 1.95 15.31 -27.53
C ALA A 201 2.26 14.02 -26.78
N GLY A 202 2.35 12.91 -27.50
CA GLY A 202 2.51 11.57 -26.94
C GLY A 202 3.79 10.87 -27.38
N VAL A 203 4.48 10.23 -26.45
CA VAL A 203 5.43 9.14 -26.77
C VAL A 203 4.92 7.87 -26.11
N ARG A 204 4.65 6.83 -26.90
CA ARG A 204 4.17 5.52 -26.43
C ARG A 204 5.19 4.44 -26.77
N VAL A 205 5.56 3.63 -25.79
CA VAL A 205 6.46 2.50 -25.97
C VAL A 205 5.78 1.23 -25.49
N SER A 206 5.69 0.19 -26.32
CA SER A 206 5.01 -1.06 -25.95
C SER A 206 5.56 -2.27 -26.71
N GLY A 207 5.53 -3.44 -26.10
CA GLY A 207 6.01 -4.70 -26.66
C GLY A 207 7.42 -5.03 -26.18
N THR A 208 7.67 -6.32 -26.00
CA THR A 208 8.96 -6.85 -25.50
C THR A 208 10.14 -6.27 -26.27
N GLN A 209 11.20 -5.88 -25.53
CA GLN A 209 12.41 -5.23 -26.06
C GLN A 209 12.21 -3.85 -26.71
N SER A 210 10.98 -3.31 -26.73
CA SER A 210 10.75 -1.97 -27.27
C SER A 210 11.21 -0.92 -26.25
N ARG A 211 11.99 0.06 -26.70
CA ARG A 211 12.65 1.03 -25.81
C ARG A 211 12.62 2.44 -26.39
N ALA A 212 12.33 3.42 -25.56
CA ALA A 212 12.68 4.82 -25.84
C ALA A 212 13.65 5.32 -24.78
N SER A 213 14.77 5.88 -25.21
CA SER A 213 15.78 6.37 -24.28
C SER A 213 16.40 7.70 -24.69
N SER A 214 16.83 8.46 -23.67
CA SER A 214 17.62 9.67 -23.82
C SER A 214 18.88 9.56 -22.97
N ALA A 215 20.02 9.97 -23.50
CA ALA A 215 21.30 9.85 -22.81
C ALA A 215 21.44 10.81 -21.62
N ASP A 216 20.64 11.88 -21.55
CA ASP A 216 20.70 12.86 -20.46
C ASP A 216 19.34 13.16 -19.83
N ARG A 217 18.34 13.58 -20.62
CA ARG A 217 17.03 13.93 -20.07
C ARG A 217 15.85 13.69 -21.01
N ILE A 218 14.68 13.47 -20.40
CA ILE A 218 13.36 13.56 -21.01
C ILE A 218 12.61 14.71 -20.35
N VAL A 219 11.99 15.59 -21.13
CA VAL A 219 11.26 16.77 -20.63
C VAL A 219 9.82 16.75 -21.14
N LEU A 220 8.86 16.90 -20.22
CA LEU A 220 7.43 16.86 -20.52
C LEU A 220 6.76 18.21 -20.38
N GLY A 221 6.31 18.75 -21.51
CA GLY A 221 5.64 20.03 -21.67
C GLY A 221 6.60 21.20 -21.85
N ARG A 222 6.03 22.41 -21.89
CA ARG A 222 6.78 23.68 -22.00
C ARG A 222 6.07 24.81 -21.26
N THR A 223 6.83 25.69 -20.59
CA THR A 223 6.30 26.82 -19.80
C THR A 223 6.25 28.16 -20.54
N ALA A 224 6.76 28.24 -21.77
CA ALA A 224 6.81 29.49 -22.52
C ALA A 224 5.38 30.01 -22.81
N ALA A 225 5.10 31.25 -22.39
CA ALA A 225 3.76 31.84 -22.25
C ALA A 225 2.91 31.96 -23.54
N ARG A 226 3.46 31.67 -24.73
CA ARG A 226 2.69 31.68 -25.99
C ARG A 226 2.28 30.30 -26.49
N ASP A 227 2.92 29.23 -26.01
CA ASP A 227 2.75 27.85 -26.53
C ASP A 227 3.02 26.82 -25.42
N ALA A 228 2.20 26.86 -24.35
CA ALA A 228 2.26 25.87 -23.30
C ALA A 228 1.76 24.51 -23.83
N GLY A 229 2.70 23.61 -24.12
CA GLY A 229 2.39 22.25 -24.54
C GLY A 229 2.33 21.29 -23.36
N THR A 230 1.54 20.23 -23.50
CA THR A 230 1.42 19.15 -22.52
C THR A 230 2.07 17.89 -23.06
N GLY A 231 3.03 17.32 -22.33
CA GLY A 231 3.69 16.09 -22.70
C GLY A 231 3.07 14.87 -22.03
N VAL A 232 2.88 13.79 -22.78
CA VAL A 232 2.42 12.50 -22.28
C VAL A 232 3.42 11.42 -22.65
N LEU A 233 3.95 10.72 -21.64
CA LEU A 233 4.69 9.47 -21.83
C LEU A 233 3.80 8.29 -21.47
N VAL A 234 3.87 7.22 -22.26
CA VAL A 234 3.17 5.98 -21.98
C VAL A 234 4.13 4.79 -22.12
N ALA A 235 4.45 4.14 -21.01
CA ALA A 235 5.10 2.84 -21.02
C ALA A 235 4.02 1.75 -20.94
N GLY A 236 3.79 1.09 -22.07
CA GLY A 236 2.89 -0.06 -22.25
C GLY A 236 3.56 -1.39 -21.90
N SER A 237 2.78 -2.48 -21.93
CA SER A 237 3.26 -3.84 -21.63
C SER A 237 4.55 -4.19 -22.35
N GLY A 238 5.60 -4.54 -21.61
CA GLY A 238 6.93 -4.92 -22.12
C GLY A 238 7.77 -3.77 -22.67
N GLY A 239 7.24 -2.55 -22.73
CA GLY A 239 7.93 -1.36 -23.18
C GLY A 239 8.70 -0.66 -22.06
N THR A 240 9.87 -0.14 -22.39
CA THR A 240 10.74 0.58 -21.45
C THR A 240 10.99 2.01 -21.89
N ILE A 241 10.81 2.96 -20.98
CA ILE A 241 11.24 4.35 -21.14
C ILE A 241 12.33 4.64 -20.12
N GLU A 242 13.47 5.14 -20.57
CA GLU A 242 14.61 5.36 -19.67
C GLU A 242 15.47 6.57 -20.02
N SER A 243 15.98 7.24 -18.98
CA SER A 243 16.82 8.41 -19.09
C SER A 243 17.42 8.74 -17.73
N PRO A 244 18.61 9.35 -17.62
CA PRO A 244 19.10 9.83 -16.35
C PRO A 244 18.09 10.74 -15.64
N VAL A 245 17.52 11.72 -16.34
CA VAL A 245 16.54 12.66 -15.76
C VAL A 245 15.19 12.57 -16.48
N LEU A 246 14.10 12.57 -15.73
CA LEU A 246 12.75 12.89 -16.20
C LEU A 246 12.29 14.19 -15.54
N SER A 247 11.95 15.21 -16.33
CA SER A 247 11.48 16.50 -15.83
C SER A 247 10.09 16.83 -16.35
N PHE A 248 9.27 17.40 -15.48
CA PHE A 248 7.94 17.92 -15.81
C PHE A 248 8.04 19.44 -15.89
N ALA A 249 7.81 19.99 -17.08
CA ALA A 249 7.77 21.44 -17.25
C ALA A 249 6.41 22.02 -16.88
N THR A 250 5.33 21.23 -16.91
CA THR A 250 3.97 21.68 -16.61
C THR A 250 3.24 20.69 -15.70
N GLY A 251 2.30 21.18 -14.88
CA GLY A 251 1.50 20.32 -14.01
C GLY A 251 0.50 19.42 -14.76
N SER A 252 0.17 19.78 -16.01
CA SER A 252 -0.72 18.98 -16.88
C SER A 252 0.00 17.80 -17.55
N SER A 253 1.34 17.79 -17.54
CA SER A 253 2.15 16.73 -18.14
C SER A 253 2.01 15.42 -17.34
N ARG A 254 2.00 14.29 -18.06
CA ARG A 254 1.70 12.98 -17.49
C ARG A 254 2.71 11.92 -17.91
N PHE A 255 3.04 11.03 -16.99
CA PHE A 255 3.70 9.77 -17.29
C PHE A 255 2.83 8.60 -16.84
N LEU A 256 2.34 7.81 -17.80
CA LEU A 256 1.49 6.65 -17.58
C LEU A 256 2.30 5.35 -17.67
N LEU A 257 2.22 4.55 -16.61
CA LEU A 257 2.87 3.24 -16.48
C LEU A 257 1.81 2.14 -16.45
N ASN A 258 1.51 1.58 -17.63
CA ASN A 258 0.54 0.49 -17.81
C ASN A 258 1.10 -0.86 -17.35
N PRO A 259 0.26 -1.91 -17.22
CA PRO A 259 0.72 -3.22 -16.76
C PRO A 259 1.92 -3.74 -17.56
N GLY A 260 2.99 -4.10 -16.85
CA GLY A 260 4.22 -4.61 -17.47
C GLY A 260 5.09 -3.55 -18.17
N GLY A 261 4.71 -2.27 -18.17
CA GLY A 261 5.54 -1.16 -18.65
C GLY A 261 6.55 -0.70 -17.60
N THR A 262 7.72 -0.23 -18.04
CA THR A 262 8.80 0.21 -17.14
C THR A 262 9.26 1.63 -17.46
N GLY A 263 9.39 2.46 -16.43
CA GLY A 263 10.09 3.74 -16.45
C GLY A 263 11.34 3.65 -15.57
N ARG A 264 12.52 4.06 -16.06
CA ARG A 264 13.78 3.93 -15.32
C ARG A 264 14.61 5.21 -15.38
N PHE A 265 14.89 5.81 -14.22
CA PHE A 265 15.56 7.11 -14.12
C PHE A 265 16.58 7.18 -12.97
N ASN A 266 17.62 8.02 -13.10
CA ASN A 266 18.43 8.41 -11.94
C ASN A 266 17.59 9.29 -11.03
N ARG A 267 16.94 10.30 -11.64
CA ARG A 267 16.25 11.36 -10.94
C ARG A 267 14.96 11.75 -11.65
N LEU A 268 13.95 11.99 -10.83
CA LEU A 268 12.77 12.74 -11.19
C LEU A 268 12.99 14.19 -10.79
N ASP A 269 12.56 15.10 -11.67
CA ASP A 269 12.54 16.55 -11.53
C ASP A 269 13.90 17.24 -11.23
N ASP A 270 14.13 18.39 -11.86
CA ASP A 270 15.38 19.17 -11.77
C ASP A 270 15.12 20.58 -11.19
N GLY A 271 14.13 20.70 -10.29
CA GLY A 271 13.76 21.97 -9.69
C GLY A 271 12.86 22.85 -10.58
N GLY A 272 12.10 22.26 -11.50
CA GLY A 272 11.06 22.95 -12.24
C GLY A 272 9.82 23.23 -11.38
N THR A 273 9.07 24.29 -11.68
CA THR A 273 7.79 24.60 -11.00
C THR A 273 6.63 23.74 -11.49
N GLY A 274 6.85 22.89 -12.50
CA GLY A 274 5.82 22.06 -13.14
C GLY A 274 5.62 20.74 -12.40
N LEU A 275 4.78 20.72 -11.37
CA LEU A 275 4.44 19.51 -10.62
C LEU A 275 3.53 18.58 -11.45
N GLY A 276 4.11 17.75 -12.31
CA GLY A 276 3.37 16.83 -13.18
C GLY A 276 2.74 15.64 -12.47
N THR A 277 2.13 14.74 -13.23
CA THR A 277 1.49 13.52 -12.70
C THR A 277 2.18 12.25 -13.18
N VAL A 278 2.47 11.35 -12.26
CA VAL A 278 2.79 9.95 -12.56
C VAL A 278 1.57 9.09 -12.23
N GLU A 279 1.09 8.35 -13.22
CA GLU A 279 -0.06 7.46 -13.10
C GLU A 279 0.40 6.00 -13.26
N MET A 280 0.18 5.23 -12.19
CA MET A 280 0.54 3.83 -12.09
C MET A 280 -0.71 2.99 -12.35
N ALA A 281 -0.72 2.28 -13.47
CA ALA A 281 -1.77 1.35 -13.85
C ALA A 281 -1.25 -0.10 -13.87
N GLY A 282 -0.33 -0.45 -12.96
CA GLY A 282 0.30 -1.78 -12.89
C GLY A 282 1.72 -1.87 -13.46
N GLY A 283 2.31 -0.77 -13.91
CA GLY A 283 3.71 -0.73 -14.35
C GLY A 283 4.72 -0.49 -13.22
N THR A 284 6.01 -0.36 -13.58
CA THR A 284 7.11 -0.15 -12.63
C THR A 284 7.84 1.17 -12.90
N LEU A 285 7.95 2.02 -11.89
CA LEU A 285 8.80 3.22 -11.89
C LEU A 285 10.07 2.95 -11.08
N ILE A 286 11.24 3.03 -11.69
CA ILE A 286 12.54 2.85 -11.03
C ILE A 286 13.23 4.22 -10.93
N VAL A 287 13.63 4.61 -9.71
CA VAL A 287 14.32 5.88 -9.43
C VAL A 287 15.61 5.62 -8.65
N GLY A 288 16.66 6.38 -8.95
CA GLY A 288 17.98 6.27 -8.33
C GLY A 288 18.93 5.32 -9.06
N ASP A 289 18.64 4.98 -10.32
CA ASP A 289 19.39 3.98 -11.05
C ASP A 289 20.71 4.48 -11.65
N THR A 290 21.78 4.45 -10.86
CA THR A 290 23.09 5.00 -11.25
C THR A 290 23.80 4.31 -12.42
N SER A 291 23.16 3.35 -13.10
CA SER A 291 23.70 2.78 -14.35
C SER A 291 23.74 3.77 -15.51
N PHE A 292 23.03 4.91 -15.42
CA PHE A 292 23.08 5.95 -16.45
C PHE A 292 24.12 7.03 -16.15
N ALA A 293 25.13 7.15 -17.04
CA ALA A 293 26.14 8.19 -16.99
C ALA A 293 25.68 9.49 -17.69
N SER A 294 25.52 10.57 -16.91
CA SER A 294 25.12 11.90 -17.40
C SER A 294 25.89 13.03 -16.71
N PRO A 295 26.24 14.12 -17.42
CA PRO A 295 26.78 15.33 -16.81
C PRO A 295 25.75 16.04 -15.91
N LEU A 296 24.46 15.70 -16.00
CA LEU A 296 23.40 16.22 -15.13
C LEU A 296 23.41 15.62 -13.72
N GLY A 297 24.39 14.75 -13.41
CA GLY A 297 24.62 14.14 -12.09
C GLY A 297 23.79 12.88 -11.83
N THR A 298 24.25 12.09 -10.84
CA THR A 298 23.60 10.86 -10.32
C THR A 298 23.14 11.04 -8.86
N SER A 299 22.90 12.29 -8.44
CA SER A 299 22.62 12.69 -7.06
C SER A 299 21.20 12.34 -6.61
N ASP A 300 20.86 12.77 -5.38
CA ASP A 300 19.53 12.68 -4.80
C ASP A 300 18.44 13.17 -5.76
N SER A 301 17.30 12.49 -5.69
CA SER A 301 16.11 12.76 -6.51
C SER A 301 15.00 13.34 -5.66
N SER A 302 14.13 14.17 -6.25
CA SER A 302 12.93 14.64 -5.56
C SER A 302 11.72 14.60 -6.48
N PHE A 303 10.54 14.28 -5.96
CA PHE A 303 9.30 14.35 -6.73
C PHE A 303 8.20 15.00 -5.88
N GLY A 304 7.86 16.23 -6.26
CA GLY A 304 6.78 17.00 -5.65
C GLY A 304 5.45 16.90 -6.40
N GLY A 305 5.39 16.17 -7.52
CA GLY A 305 4.21 16.01 -8.35
C GLY A 305 3.15 15.09 -7.77
N THR A 306 2.10 14.82 -8.53
CA THR A 306 1.05 13.89 -8.10
C THR A 306 1.43 12.45 -8.47
N LEU A 307 1.39 11.54 -7.50
CA LEU A 307 1.50 10.09 -7.75
C LEU A 307 0.13 9.43 -7.54
N THR A 308 -0.37 8.72 -8.54
CA THR A 308 -1.71 8.09 -8.49
C THR A 308 -1.68 6.69 -9.07
N GLY A 309 -2.69 5.87 -8.75
CA GLY A 309 -2.81 4.53 -9.28
C GLY A 309 -3.26 3.52 -8.24
N ALA A 310 -3.99 2.49 -8.66
CA ALA A 310 -4.41 1.41 -7.77
C ALA A 310 -3.34 0.31 -7.62
N GLU A 311 -2.48 0.17 -8.62
CA GLU A 311 -1.54 -0.96 -8.76
C GLU A 311 -0.21 -0.49 -9.36
N GLY A 312 0.81 -1.35 -9.29
CA GLY A 312 2.16 -1.12 -9.81
C GLY A 312 3.21 -1.04 -8.70
N THR A 313 4.43 -0.70 -9.09
CA THR A 313 5.56 -0.58 -8.15
C THR A 313 6.37 0.68 -8.40
N VAL A 314 6.55 1.51 -7.38
CA VAL A 314 7.58 2.55 -7.34
C VAL A 314 8.79 1.98 -6.62
N ARG A 315 9.89 1.80 -7.32
CA ARG A 315 11.11 1.16 -6.83
C ARG A 315 12.24 2.18 -6.69
N LYS A 316 12.71 2.38 -5.46
CA LYS A 316 13.90 3.17 -5.16
C LYS A 316 15.14 2.26 -5.14
N VAL A 317 16.10 2.55 -6.00
CA VAL A 317 17.39 1.86 -6.11
C VAL A 317 18.55 2.86 -5.92
N GLY A 318 19.79 2.36 -5.83
CA GLY A 318 20.98 3.18 -5.69
C GLY A 318 21.17 3.78 -4.29
N ALA A 319 22.39 4.25 -4.00
CA ALA A 319 22.76 4.68 -2.65
C ALA A 319 22.20 6.06 -2.22
N GLY A 320 21.77 6.91 -3.16
CA GLY A 320 21.29 8.27 -2.87
C GLY A 320 19.92 8.35 -2.19
N GLU A 321 19.47 9.56 -1.89
CA GLU A 321 18.12 9.87 -1.38
C GLU A 321 17.11 10.01 -2.53
N PHE A 322 15.88 9.55 -2.30
CA PHE A 322 14.71 9.94 -3.10
C PHE A 322 13.68 10.59 -2.19
N PHE A 323 13.45 11.88 -2.36
CA PHE A 323 12.46 12.64 -1.61
C PHE A 323 11.12 12.67 -2.35
N LEU A 324 10.19 11.84 -1.89
CA LEU A 324 8.81 11.86 -2.36
C LEU A 324 8.01 12.82 -1.47
N SER A 325 7.65 13.99 -2.00
CA SER A 325 7.06 15.09 -1.22
C SER A 325 5.68 15.53 -1.69
N GLY A 326 5.29 15.09 -2.90
CA GLY A 326 4.03 15.46 -3.53
C GLY A 326 2.79 14.77 -2.96
N VAL A 327 1.63 15.10 -3.52
CA VAL A 327 0.35 14.50 -3.14
C VAL A 327 0.21 13.13 -3.77
N THR A 328 -0.25 12.15 -2.99
CA THR A 328 -0.35 10.76 -3.43
C THR A 328 -1.70 10.14 -3.09
N ASN A 329 -2.38 9.65 -4.12
CA ASN A 329 -3.53 8.76 -3.98
C ASN A 329 -3.16 7.34 -4.46
N TYR A 330 -1.87 7.03 -4.44
CA TYR A 330 -1.34 5.77 -4.93
C TYR A 330 -1.53 4.66 -3.91
N LEU A 331 -2.19 3.58 -4.35
CA LEU A 331 -2.50 2.40 -3.54
C LEU A 331 -1.50 1.26 -3.76
N GLY A 332 -0.64 1.35 -4.79
CA GLY A 332 0.29 0.27 -5.11
C GLY A 332 1.49 0.19 -4.16
N THR A 333 2.53 -0.52 -4.61
CA THR A 333 3.71 -0.79 -3.79
C THR A 333 4.77 0.30 -3.96
N VAL A 334 5.37 0.73 -2.86
CA VAL A 334 6.62 1.48 -2.80
C VAL A 334 7.69 0.55 -2.23
N GLN A 335 8.67 0.21 -3.05
CA GLN A 335 9.76 -0.72 -2.72
C GLN A 335 11.08 0.05 -2.62
N VAL A 336 11.80 -0.09 -1.51
CA VAL A 336 13.12 0.52 -1.31
C VAL A 336 14.19 -0.57 -1.31
N ASP A 337 14.92 -0.70 -2.41
CA ASP A 337 15.97 -1.70 -2.56
C ASP A 337 17.28 -1.25 -1.91
N SER A 338 17.57 0.06 -1.96
CA SER A 338 18.80 0.65 -1.42
C SER A 338 18.71 2.17 -1.26
N GLY A 339 19.60 2.72 -0.42
CA GLY A 339 19.66 4.14 -0.13
C GLY A 339 18.51 4.59 0.78
N THR A 340 18.12 5.85 0.65
CA THR A 340 17.12 6.48 1.52
C THR A 340 15.87 6.86 0.73
N LEU A 341 14.70 6.47 1.20
CA LEU A 341 13.43 7.08 0.82
C LEU A 341 13.09 8.14 1.87
N ARG A 342 12.97 9.40 1.46
CA ARG A 342 12.49 10.49 2.31
C ARG A 342 11.05 10.82 1.95
N VAL A 343 10.19 11.01 2.95
CA VAL A 343 8.77 11.34 2.74
C VAL A 343 8.26 12.43 3.66
N ASN A 344 7.20 13.13 3.24
CA ASN A 344 6.34 13.86 4.16
C ASN A 344 5.38 12.89 4.87
N PRO A 345 4.86 13.20 6.08
CA PRO A 345 4.11 12.24 6.89
C PRO A 345 2.87 11.65 6.21
N GLY A 346 2.21 12.37 5.30
CA GLY A 346 1.04 11.87 4.55
C GLY A 346 1.36 11.14 3.24
N THR A 347 2.62 11.07 2.82
CA THR A 347 2.98 10.70 1.43
C THR A 347 2.90 9.20 1.13
N LEU A 348 2.82 8.36 2.16
CA LEU A 348 2.64 6.93 1.97
C LEU A 348 1.28 6.47 2.47
N ALA A 349 0.37 7.42 2.76
CA ALA A 349 -0.86 7.16 3.47
C ALA A 349 -1.64 6.00 2.85
N ASN A 350 -1.68 5.84 1.52
CA ASN A 350 -2.44 4.76 0.90
C ASN A 350 -1.60 3.59 0.36
N ALA A 351 -0.26 3.69 0.37
CA ALA A 351 0.62 2.76 -0.32
C ALA A 351 1.10 1.62 0.58
N VAL A 352 1.45 0.50 -0.03
CA VAL A 352 2.17 -0.58 0.64
C VAL A 352 3.67 -0.27 0.59
N LEU A 353 4.32 -0.19 1.75
CA LEU A 353 5.77 -0.01 1.85
C LEU A 353 6.47 -1.35 2.11
N THR A 354 7.47 -1.64 1.28
CA THR A 354 8.41 -2.76 1.47
C THR A 354 9.85 -2.29 1.29
N MET A 355 10.80 -2.91 1.99
CA MET A 355 12.20 -2.50 2.00
C MET A 355 13.11 -3.72 2.02
N LEU A 356 14.25 -3.63 1.34
CA LEU A 356 15.34 -4.60 1.45
C LEU A 356 16.28 -4.24 2.62
N PRO A 357 17.03 -5.22 3.16
CA PRO A 357 18.01 -4.96 4.21
C PRO A 357 19.00 -3.84 3.86
N GLY A 358 19.18 -2.88 4.76
CA GLY A 358 20.08 -1.74 4.59
C GLY A 358 19.47 -0.51 3.92
N ALA A 359 18.26 -0.60 3.37
CA ALA A 359 17.48 0.56 2.96
C ALA A 359 17.00 1.37 4.18
N ARG A 360 16.77 2.67 3.99
CA ARG A 360 16.32 3.58 5.04
C ARG A 360 15.07 4.35 4.65
N LEU A 361 14.19 4.58 5.62
CA LEU A 361 13.07 5.50 5.54
C LEU A 361 13.37 6.71 6.42
N THR A 362 13.26 7.92 5.88
CA THR A 362 13.33 9.16 6.66
C THR A 362 12.04 9.96 6.46
N VAL A 363 11.59 10.61 7.53
CA VAL A 363 10.36 11.40 7.52
C VAL A 363 10.62 12.78 8.10
N SER A 364 10.18 13.81 7.37
CA SER A 364 10.33 15.21 7.82
C SER A 364 9.06 15.67 8.53
N GLY A 365 9.16 16.10 9.78
CA GLY A 365 8.05 16.71 10.53
C GLY A 365 7.02 15.74 11.12
N ALA A 366 7.28 14.42 11.11
CA ALA A 366 6.45 13.47 11.85
C ALA A 366 6.67 13.60 13.36
N SER A 367 5.58 13.45 14.11
CA SER A 367 5.55 13.48 15.57
C SER A 367 4.32 12.70 16.06
N PRO A 368 4.12 12.51 17.38
CA PRO A 368 2.90 11.89 17.88
C PRO A 368 1.62 12.68 17.55
N ALA A 369 1.72 14.01 17.33
CA ALA A 369 0.61 14.85 16.92
C ALA A 369 0.48 14.99 15.39
N ASN A 370 1.51 14.62 14.64
CA ASN A 370 1.54 14.62 13.18
C ASN A 370 2.07 13.25 12.70
N PRO A 371 1.23 12.21 12.73
CA PRO A 371 1.68 10.84 12.52
C PRO A 371 2.26 10.62 11.12
N LEU A 372 3.23 9.71 11.03
CA LEU A 372 3.63 9.12 9.77
C LEU A 372 2.52 8.17 9.32
N ARG A 373 1.92 8.43 8.16
CA ARG A 373 0.83 7.64 7.58
C ARG A 373 1.37 6.73 6.50
N ILE A 374 1.10 5.43 6.65
CA ILE A 374 1.48 4.38 5.69
C ILE A 374 0.26 3.49 5.45
N GLY A 375 -0.04 3.13 4.22
CA GLY A 375 -1.19 2.25 3.92
C GLY A 375 -1.02 0.88 4.58
N ALA A 376 0.11 0.23 4.30
CA ALA A 376 0.50 -1.01 4.96
C ALA A 376 2.03 -1.24 4.90
N LEU A 377 2.54 -2.10 5.79
CA LEU A 377 3.94 -2.59 5.74
C LEU A 377 3.97 -4.07 5.32
N GLU A 378 4.83 -4.39 4.37
CA GLU A 378 4.96 -5.75 3.82
C GLU A 378 6.44 -6.19 3.70
N GLY A 379 6.76 -7.37 4.23
CA GLY A 379 8.08 -7.99 4.12
C GLY A 379 8.85 -8.04 5.45
N GLU A 380 10.16 -8.27 5.35
CA GLU A 380 11.07 -8.45 6.49
C GLU A 380 12.13 -7.34 6.53
N PHE A 381 11.94 -6.34 7.38
CA PHE A 381 12.86 -5.21 7.52
C PHE A 381 12.65 -4.42 8.81
N ASP A 382 13.72 -3.79 9.30
CA ASP A 382 13.69 -2.91 10.47
C ASP A 382 13.43 -1.45 10.06
N LEU A 383 12.79 -0.69 10.96
CA LEU A 383 12.51 0.73 10.78
C LEU A 383 13.28 1.59 11.78
N GLU A 384 14.14 2.48 11.29
CA GLU A 384 14.87 3.47 12.08
C GLU A 384 14.01 4.72 12.35
N GLN A 385 12.84 4.57 12.99
CA GLN A 385 11.92 5.67 13.33
C GLN A 385 11.91 5.92 14.83
N GLN A 386 11.78 7.18 15.25
CA GLN A 386 11.79 7.54 16.67
C GLN A 386 10.75 8.62 17.01
N ASN A 387 10.19 8.53 18.22
CA ASN A 387 9.34 9.54 18.86
C ASN A 387 8.18 10.01 17.98
N LEU A 388 7.46 9.07 17.35
CA LEU A 388 6.34 9.36 16.48
C LEU A 388 5.21 8.34 16.63
N THR A 389 4.08 8.62 16.00
CA THR A 389 3.02 7.64 15.78
C THR A 389 3.03 7.21 14.32
N LEU A 390 3.06 5.90 14.09
CA LEU A 390 2.84 5.27 12.80
C LEU A 390 1.34 4.94 12.69
N GLU A 391 0.66 5.64 11.78
CA GLU A 391 -0.77 5.48 11.51
C GLU A 391 -0.94 4.66 10.23
N PHE A 392 -1.49 3.47 10.37
CA PHE A 392 -1.91 2.62 9.27
C PHE A 392 -3.30 3.02 8.80
N GLY A 393 -3.47 3.10 7.48
CA GLY A 393 -4.82 3.10 6.92
C GLY A 393 -4.94 3.66 5.52
N ALA A 394 -6.11 3.41 4.92
CA ALA A 394 -6.46 3.59 3.51
C ALA A 394 -5.96 2.46 2.58
N GLY A 395 -6.88 1.99 1.73
CA GLY A 395 -6.70 0.78 0.91
C GLY A 395 -7.31 -0.50 1.50
N LEU A 396 -7.36 -1.55 0.68
CA LEU A 396 -7.88 -2.89 1.01
C LEU A 396 -6.73 -3.87 1.34
N HIS A 397 -5.57 -3.35 1.75
CA HIS A 397 -4.32 -4.11 1.82
C HIS A 397 -4.38 -5.26 2.82
N GLU A 398 -3.89 -6.41 2.40
CA GLU A 398 -3.54 -7.52 3.28
C GLU A 398 -2.03 -7.67 3.32
N ALA A 399 -1.41 -7.15 4.38
CA ALA A 399 0.04 -7.10 4.47
C ALA A 399 0.55 -7.80 5.72
N ARG A 400 1.77 -8.36 5.63
CA ARG A 400 2.49 -8.95 6.75
C ARG A 400 3.86 -8.31 6.86
N TRP A 401 4.16 -7.80 8.05
CA TRP A 401 5.48 -7.26 8.37
C TRP A 401 6.14 -8.06 9.49
N SER A 402 7.43 -8.34 9.31
CA SER A 402 8.32 -8.95 10.29
C SER A 402 9.51 -8.03 10.47
N GLY A 403 9.62 -7.37 11.62
CA GLY A 403 10.66 -6.39 11.86
C GLY A 403 10.46 -5.68 13.18
N ARG A 404 11.33 -4.72 13.48
CA ARG A 404 11.26 -3.91 14.71
C ARG A 404 11.59 -2.44 14.44
N PHE A 405 11.23 -1.61 15.41
CA PHE A 405 11.78 -0.26 15.52
C PHE A 405 13.15 -0.34 16.19
N THR A 406 14.17 0.19 15.54
CA THR A 406 15.56 0.13 16.03
C THR A 406 15.97 1.37 16.83
N SER A 407 15.12 2.40 16.87
CA SER A 407 15.37 3.64 17.62
C SER A 407 14.09 4.16 18.29
N GLY A 408 14.25 4.84 19.41
CA GLY A 408 13.17 5.58 20.10
C GLY A 408 11.89 4.78 20.42
N THR A 409 10.81 5.54 20.61
CA THR A 409 9.48 5.01 20.93
C THR A 409 8.51 5.32 19.77
N VAL A 410 7.90 4.29 19.18
CA VAL A 410 6.97 4.42 18.03
C VAL A 410 5.61 3.83 18.37
N GLY A 411 4.59 4.68 18.53
CA GLY A 411 3.21 4.25 18.74
C GLY A 411 2.56 3.76 17.45
N LEU A 412 1.64 2.80 17.55
CA LEU A 412 0.93 2.24 16.41
C LEU A 412 -0.54 2.63 16.48
N ALA A 413 -1.09 3.09 15.36
CA ALA A 413 -2.52 3.35 15.24
C ALA A 413 -3.04 2.80 13.92
N ARG A 414 -4.28 2.29 13.89
CA ARG A 414 -5.01 1.99 12.66
C ARG A 414 -6.32 2.75 12.66
N THR A 415 -6.49 3.67 11.72
CA THR A 415 -7.57 4.67 11.77
C THR A 415 -8.46 4.72 10.54
N SER A 416 -8.06 4.06 9.44
CA SER A 416 -8.82 4.03 8.19
C SER A 416 -8.57 2.76 7.37
N GLY A 417 -9.47 2.45 6.43
CA GLY A 417 -9.35 1.33 5.49
C GLY A 417 -9.70 -0.05 6.09
N PRO A 418 -10.41 -0.92 5.34
CA PRO A 418 -10.87 -2.21 5.84
C PRO A 418 -9.82 -3.34 5.74
N GLY A 419 -8.61 -3.06 5.25
CA GLY A 419 -7.52 -4.04 5.14
C GLY A 419 -7.07 -4.66 6.48
N VAL A 420 -6.13 -5.61 6.38
CA VAL A 420 -5.54 -6.34 7.51
C VAL A 420 -4.04 -6.10 7.55
N GLN A 421 -3.54 -5.51 8.65
CA GLN A 421 -2.10 -5.47 8.94
C GLN A 421 -1.74 -6.61 9.89
N ARG A 422 -0.83 -7.49 9.48
CA ARG A 422 -0.29 -8.57 10.31
C ARG A 422 1.13 -8.20 10.76
N PHE A 423 1.39 -8.32 12.05
CA PHE A 423 2.71 -8.16 12.65
C PHE A 423 3.24 -9.51 13.11
N THR A 424 4.52 -9.76 12.89
CA THR A 424 5.23 -10.91 13.47
C THR A 424 6.01 -10.45 14.69
N GLY A 425 5.82 -11.11 15.83
CA GLY A 425 6.48 -10.75 17.08
C GLY A 425 7.98 -11.07 17.06
N GLY A 426 8.71 -10.41 17.97
CA GLY A 426 10.14 -10.67 18.17
C GLY A 426 10.40 -11.96 18.94
N THR A 427 11.63 -12.12 19.41
CA THR A 427 11.99 -13.20 20.34
C THR A 427 11.71 -12.79 21.78
N GLU A 428 11.72 -13.73 22.73
CA GLU A 428 11.54 -13.40 24.14
C GLU A 428 12.61 -12.42 24.67
N ALA A 429 13.86 -12.58 24.20
CA ALA A 429 14.98 -11.71 24.57
C ALA A 429 14.93 -10.33 23.87
N SER A 430 14.20 -10.22 22.76
CA SER A 430 14.04 -8.97 22.00
C SER A 430 12.63 -8.91 21.44
N PRO A 431 11.62 -8.61 22.29
CA PRO A 431 10.23 -8.56 21.86
C PRO A 431 10.00 -7.36 20.96
N PHE A 432 8.96 -7.46 20.11
CA PHE A 432 8.45 -6.30 19.41
C PHE A 432 7.91 -5.30 20.45
N THR A 433 8.46 -4.09 20.49
CA THR A 433 8.13 -3.11 21.53
C THR A 433 7.54 -1.84 20.93
N ALA A 434 6.43 -1.38 21.50
CA ALA A 434 5.77 -0.11 21.17
C ALA A 434 5.12 0.46 22.45
N PRO A 435 4.86 1.78 22.56
CA PRO A 435 4.12 2.32 23.68
C PRO A 435 2.65 1.88 23.64
N PHE A 436 2.03 1.90 22.46
CA PHE A 436 0.64 1.54 22.30
C PHE A 436 0.33 0.98 20.92
N LEU A 437 -0.79 0.28 20.84
CA LEU A 437 -1.49 -0.10 19.62
C LEU A 437 -2.97 0.28 19.75
N SER A 438 -3.40 1.25 18.94
CA SER A 438 -4.80 1.67 18.83
C SER A 438 -5.40 1.20 17.50
N VAL A 439 -6.59 0.61 17.53
CA VAL A 439 -7.33 0.17 16.33
C VAL A 439 -8.72 0.78 16.40
N SER A 440 -9.00 1.75 15.52
CA SER A 440 -10.33 2.37 15.43
C SER A 440 -11.19 1.88 14.25
N THR A 441 -10.58 1.13 13.32
CA THR A 441 -11.26 0.47 12.18
C THR A 441 -10.33 -0.53 11.49
N GLY A 442 -10.89 -1.41 10.66
CA GLY A 442 -10.16 -2.47 9.98
C GLY A 442 -9.54 -3.47 10.97
N ALA A 443 -8.54 -4.24 10.53
CA ALA A 443 -7.98 -5.29 11.36
C ALA A 443 -6.47 -5.17 11.56
N VAL A 444 -6.04 -5.45 12.80
CA VAL A 444 -4.65 -5.73 13.15
C VAL A 444 -4.56 -7.13 13.74
N ARG A 445 -3.56 -7.91 13.30
CA ARG A 445 -3.26 -9.22 13.88
C ARG A 445 -1.82 -9.28 14.36
N LEU A 446 -1.64 -9.70 15.61
CA LEU A 446 -0.35 -10.00 16.22
C LEU A 446 -0.17 -11.52 16.17
N GLY A 447 0.78 -11.99 15.36
CA GLY A 447 0.97 -13.42 15.07
C GLY A 447 2.39 -13.90 15.33
N GLY A 448 2.55 -14.98 16.10
CA GLY A 448 3.85 -15.53 16.48
C GLY A 448 4.73 -14.59 17.32
N GLY A 449 5.68 -15.16 18.06
CA GLY A 449 6.68 -14.39 18.80
C GLY A 449 6.14 -13.59 19.99
N PHE A 450 6.90 -12.59 20.43
CA PHE A 450 6.65 -11.80 21.63
C PHE A 450 6.43 -10.32 21.32
N PHE A 451 5.41 -9.74 21.94
CA PHE A 451 5.07 -8.32 21.86
C PHE A 451 5.02 -7.70 23.27
N SER A 452 5.46 -6.45 23.38
CA SER A 452 5.45 -5.66 24.60
C SER A 452 4.91 -4.25 24.32
N PHE A 453 3.73 -3.95 24.85
CA PHE A 453 3.13 -2.61 24.81
C PHE A 453 3.24 -1.96 26.18
N THR A 454 3.94 -0.83 26.30
CA THR A 454 4.29 -0.23 27.60
C THR A 454 3.49 1.02 27.93
N ASP A 455 3.19 1.27 29.22
CA ASP A 455 2.59 2.53 29.70
C ASP A 455 3.53 3.72 29.54
N THR A 456 3.70 4.24 28.33
CA THR A 456 4.47 5.46 28.12
C THR A 456 3.78 6.41 27.14
N ALA A 457 3.43 7.56 27.74
CA ALA A 457 2.98 8.82 27.15
C ALA A 457 1.50 8.94 26.77
N SER A 458 0.85 9.88 27.46
CA SER A 458 -0.36 10.61 27.07
C SER A 458 -0.22 11.19 25.66
N THR A 459 -0.40 10.36 24.65
CA THR A 459 -0.54 10.83 23.27
C THR A 459 -2.02 11.09 22.99
N PRO A 460 -2.37 12.04 22.11
CA PRO A 460 -3.76 12.31 21.78
C PRO A 460 -4.49 11.16 21.07
N VAL A 461 -3.78 10.09 20.67
CA VAL A 461 -4.29 9.03 19.78
C VAL A 461 -4.72 7.77 20.53
N ALA A 462 -4.08 7.44 21.66
CA ALA A 462 -4.39 6.23 22.42
C ALA A 462 -4.59 6.53 23.90
N THR A 463 -5.65 5.96 24.48
CA THR A 463 -5.98 6.14 25.91
C THR A 463 -5.47 5.00 26.79
N ALA A 464 -4.90 3.95 26.18
CA ALA A 464 -4.33 2.76 26.83
C ALA A 464 -3.26 2.10 25.93
N PRO A 465 -2.35 1.28 26.48
CA PRO A 465 -1.40 0.45 25.71
C PRO A 465 -2.03 -0.36 24.58
N LEU A 466 -3.20 -0.97 24.82
CA LEU A 466 -4.03 -1.57 23.78
C LEU A 466 -5.40 -0.91 23.81
N ASP A 467 -5.83 -0.36 22.68
CA ASP A 467 -7.09 0.36 22.55
C ASP A 467 -7.82 -0.10 21.28
N VAL A 468 -8.99 -0.71 21.43
CA VAL A 468 -9.81 -1.18 20.31
C VAL A 468 -11.15 -0.47 20.37
N SER A 469 -11.39 0.42 19.42
CA SER A 469 -12.55 1.31 19.42
C SER A 469 -13.29 1.29 18.08
N GLY A 470 -14.61 1.33 18.06
CA GLY A 470 -15.37 1.45 16.81
C GLY A 470 -15.84 0.13 16.20
N ALA A 471 -16.98 0.17 15.51
CA ALA A 471 -17.75 -1.02 15.11
C ALA A 471 -17.05 -1.96 14.10
N ASN A 472 -16.04 -1.47 13.39
CA ASN A 472 -15.27 -2.26 12.41
C ASN A 472 -13.83 -2.53 12.88
N ALA A 473 -13.49 -2.18 14.11
CA ALA A 473 -12.16 -2.39 14.66
C ALA A 473 -11.98 -3.82 15.16
N VAL A 474 -10.91 -4.45 14.69
CA VAL A 474 -10.58 -5.82 15.06
C VAL A 474 -9.11 -5.91 15.45
N LEU A 475 -8.85 -6.35 16.67
CA LEU A 475 -7.52 -6.75 17.13
C LEU A 475 -7.50 -8.25 17.43
N GLY A 476 -6.54 -8.97 16.85
CA GLY A 476 -6.37 -10.40 17.07
C GLY A 476 -4.98 -10.74 17.59
N ILE A 477 -4.90 -11.56 18.64
CA ILE A 477 -3.68 -12.27 19.04
C ILE A 477 -3.84 -13.72 18.58
N VAL A 478 -2.96 -14.14 17.67
CA VAL A 478 -3.08 -15.39 16.91
C VAL A 478 -1.75 -16.13 16.82
N ASP A 479 -1.77 -17.34 16.27
CA ASP A 479 -0.57 -18.08 15.85
C ASP A 479 0.52 -18.20 16.92
N GLY A 480 0.15 -18.38 18.19
CA GLY A 480 1.08 -18.53 19.31
C GLY A 480 1.73 -17.23 19.79
N ALA A 481 1.23 -16.06 19.38
CA ALA A 481 1.74 -14.77 19.84
C ALA A 481 1.54 -14.56 21.35
N GLN A 482 2.59 -14.09 22.03
CA GLN A 482 2.56 -13.72 23.44
C GLN A 482 2.66 -12.21 23.58
N VAL A 483 1.60 -11.59 24.10
CA VAL A 483 1.50 -10.13 24.21
C VAL A 483 1.48 -9.73 25.68
N ARG A 484 2.45 -8.89 26.06
CA ARG A 484 2.44 -8.16 27.33
C ARG A 484 1.91 -6.76 27.07
N ALA A 485 0.81 -6.40 27.71
CA ALA A 485 0.30 -5.03 27.71
C ALA A 485 0.61 -4.38 29.06
N GLY A 486 0.83 -3.07 29.07
CA GLY A 486 0.90 -2.28 30.30
C GLY A 486 -0.44 -2.31 31.07
N SER A 487 -0.62 -1.37 31.98
CA SER A 487 -1.74 -1.36 32.93
C SER A 487 -3.12 -1.06 32.34
N GLY A 488 -3.21 -0.79 31.04
CA GLY A 488 -4.47 -0.48 30.36
C GLY A 488 -4.71 -1.33 29.10
N VAL A 489 -5.86 -1.99 29.07
CA VAL A 489 -6.47 -2.49 27.83
C VAL A 489 -7.92 -2.00 27.76
N ARG A 490 -8.33 -1.47 26.60
CA ARG A 490 -9.68 -0.98 26.36
C ARG A 490 -10.28 -1.58 25.10
N VAL A 491 -11.52 -2.03 25.22
CA VAL A 491 -12.32 -2.52 24.08
C VAL A 491 -13.69 -1.85 24.15
N HIS A 492 -14.01 -0.97 23.21
CA HIS A 492 -15.24 -0.18 23.26
C HIS A 492 -15.71 0.27 21.85
N GLY A 493 -16.80 1.04 21.77
CA GLY A 493 -17.33 1.58 20.50
C GLY A 493 -17.77 0.54 19.44
N GLY A 494 -17.91 -0.74 19.80
CA GLY A 494 -18.20 -1.86 18.91
C GLY A 494 -16.98 -2.67 18.49
N GLY A 495 -15.80 -2.38 19.06
CA GLY A 495 -14.57 -3.09 18.74
C GLY A 495 -14.56 -4.54 19.20
N LEU A 496 -13.87 -5.39 18.44
CA LEU A 496 -13.63 -6.80 18.73
C LEU A 496 -12.15 -7.03 19.03
N PHE A 497 -11.85 -7.52 20.23
CA PHE A 497 -10.54 -8.06 20.58
C PHE A 497 -10.66 -9.58 20.78
N PHE A 498 -9.89 -10.37 20.03
CA PHE A 498 -9.84 -11.82 20.25
C PHE A 498 -8.43 -12.36 20.49
N VAL A 499 -8.34 -13.41 21.30
CA VAL A 499 -7.13 -14.18 21.57
C VAL A 499 -7.41 -15.65 21.24
N THR A 500 -6.81 -16.17 20.17
CA THR A 500 -7.15 -17.52 19.69
C THR A 500 -5.95 -18.32 19.25
N GLY A 501 -6.02 -19.63 19.48
CA GLY A 501 -4.98 -20.59 19.12
C GLY A 501 -4.08 -20.95 20.29
N THR A 502 -3.52 -22.15 20.23
CA THR A 502 -2.66 -22.67 21.28
C THR A 502 -1.40 -21.82 21.40
N GLY A 503 -1.08 -21.40 22.63
CA GLY A 503 0.08 -20.55 22.91
C GLY A 503 -0.16 -19.05 22.71
N SER A 504 -1.29 -18.65 22.12
CA SER A 504 -1.67 -17.24 22.01
C SER A 504 -2.13 -16.71 23.36
N ARG A 505 -1.51 -15.64 23.84
CA ARG A 505 -1.74 -15.13 25.20
C ARG A 505 -1.66 -13.62 25.29
N LEU A 506 -2.56 -13.04 26.09
CA LEU A 506 -2.51 -11.65 26.55
C LEU A 506 -2.24 -11.62 28.06
N ASP A 507 -1.18 -10.92 28.46
CA ASP A 507 -0.83 -10.64 29.85
C ASP A 507 -0.86 -9.14 30.11
N VAL A 508 -1.88 -8.68 30.83
CA VAL A 508 -1.99 -7.28 31.25
C VAL A 508 -1.19 -7.08 32.54
N GLN A 509 -0.17 -6.24 32.49
CA GLN A 509 0.76 -6.02 33.59
C GLN A 509 0.17 -5.02 34.59
N PRO A 510 0.40 -5.22 35.90
CA PRO A 510 -0.06 -4.28 36.91
C PRO A 510 0.64 -2.92 36.77
N ASP A 511 -0.12 -1.84 36.95
CA ASP A 511 0.42 -0.50 37.07
C ASP A 511 1.39 -0.43 38.25
N SER A 512 2.53 0.22 38.05
CA SER A 512 3.58 0.28 39.09
C SER A 512 3.20 1.10 40.32
N ALA A 513 2.22 2.02 40.22
CA ALA A 513 1.76 2.85 41.32
C ALA A 513 0.56 2.24 42.08
N THR A 514 -0.37 1.59 41.38
CA THR A 514 -1.58 0.99 41.98
C THR A 514 -1.45 -0.51 42.24
N GLY A 515 -0.45 -1.17 41.65
CA GLY A 515 -0.27 -2.62 41.71
C GLY A 515 -1.35 -3.41 40.98
N ARG A 516 -2.17 -2.76 40.14
CA ARG A 516 -3.32 -3.35 39.47
C ARG A 516 -3.28 -3.11 37.98
N SER A 517 -3.62 -4.11 37.20
CA SER A 517 -3.82 -3.98 35.76
C SER A 517 -5.32 -3.80 35.47
N SER A 518 -5.68 -2.91 34.55
CA SER A 518 -7.07 -2.67 34.17
C SER A 518 -7.35 -3.11 32.72
N LEU A 519 -8.29 -4.04 32.58
CA LEU A 519 -8.88 -4.42 31.31
C LEU A 519 -10.35 -3.98 31.33
N SER A 520 -10.74 -3.11 30.39
CA SER A 520 -12.11 -2.60 30.31
C SER A 520 -12.76 -3.02 29.00
N VAL A 521 -13.97 -3.57 29.09
CA VAL A 521 -14.77 -4.00 27.95
C VAL A 521 -16.12 -3.30 28.04
N GLY A 522 -16.36 -2.42 27.07
CA GLY A 522 -17.59 -1.68 26.89
C GLY A 522 -17.74 -0.43 27.76
N GLN A 523 -16.67 0.17 28.28
CA GLN A 523 -16.75 1.34 29.17
C GLN A 523 -17.38 2.59 28.50
N ASP A 524 -17.24 2.71 27.17
CA ASP A 524 -17.72 3.82 26.32
C ASP A 524 -18.51 3.35 25.07
N GLY A 525 -19.17 2.19 25.13
CA GLY A 525 -20.00 1.67 24.03
C GLY A 525 -20.06 0.14 24.01
N LEU A 526 -20.51 -0.44 22.89
CA LEU A 526 -20.36 -1.89 22.64
C LEU A 526 -18.88 -2.29 22.73
N GLY A 527 -18.59 -3.51 23.12
CA GLY A 527 -17.22 -4.03 23.12
C GLY A 527 -17.24 -5.53 23.35
N SER A 528 -16.39 -6.25 22.62
CA SER A 528 -16.34 -7.71 22.68
C SER A 528 -14.91 -8.18 22.87
N LEU A 529 -14.68 -8.95 23.94
CA LEU A 529 -13.45 -9.70 24.16
C LEU A 529 -13.74 -11.19 24.01
N ALA A 530 -13.04 -11.87 23.11
CA ALA A 530 -13.22 -13.30 22.87
C ALA A 530 -11.92 -14.07 23.07
N MET A 531 -11.99 -15.24 23.70
CA MET A 531 -10.87 -16.17 23.76
C MET A 531 -11.31 -17.58 23.38
N SER A 532 -10.52 -18.23 22.52
CA SER A 532 -10.87 -19.54 21.96
C SER A 532 -9.67 -20.41 21.62
N ALA A 533 -9.90 -21.71 21.42
CA ALA A 533 -8.92 -22.66 20.89
C ALA A 533 -7.58 -22.69 21.66
N GLY A 534 -7.65 -22.57 22.99
CA GLY A 534 -6.47 -22.55 23.88
C GLY A 534 -5.82 -21.17 24.06
N GLY A 535 -6.41 -20.10 23.51
CA GLY A 535 -5.98 -18.72 23.77
C GLY A 535 -6.28 -18.31 25.21
N SER A 536 -5.39 -17.51 25.83
CA SER A 536 -5.53 -17.12 27.23
C SER A 536 -5.38 -15.62 27.49
N VAL A 537 -6.11 -15.13 28.49
CA VAL A 537 -6.05 -13.74 28.97
C VAL A 537 -5.81 -13.73 30.48
N THR A 538 -4.80 -12.98 30.92
CA THR A 538 -4.51 -12.74 32.34
C THR A 538 -4.54 -11.24 32.65
N ALA A 539 -5.29 -10.83 33.67
CA ALA A 539 -5.31 -9.46 34.18
C ALA A 539 -5.69 -9.45 35.67
N SER A 540 -5.28 -8.45 36.45
CA SER A 540 -5.78 -8.24 37.81
C SER A 540 -7.26 -7.84 37.81
N ASP A 541 -7.62 -6.69 37.25
CA ASP A 541 -9.00 -6.17 37.25
C ASP A 541 -9.58 -6.18 35.82
N LEU A 542 -10.72 -6.87 35.62
CA LEU A 542 -11.57 -6.73 34.44
C LEU A 542 -12.84 -5.96 34.80
N ARG A 543 -13.11 -4.88 34.06
CA ARG A 543 -14.33 -4.10 34.14
C ARG A 543 -15.20 -4.39 32.93
N LEU A 544 -16.40 -4.88 33.17
CA LEU A 544 -17.34 -5.30 32.15
C LEU A 544 -18.63 -4.50 32.24
N GLY A 545 -18.96 -3.80 31.16
CA GLY A 545 -20.20 -3.02 31.06
C GLY A 545 -19.97 -1.51 30.87
N LEU A 546 -21.08 -0.81 30.65
CA LEU A 546 -21.10 0.62 30.34
C LEU A 546 -21.16 1.48 31.59
N SER A 547 -20.33 2.52 31.64
CA SER A 547 -20.60 3.63 32.58
C SER A 547 -21.88 4.41 32.19
N ARG A 548 -22.25 4.46 30.90
CA ARG A 548 -23.44 5.14 30.33
C ARG A 548 -23.88 4.53 28.98
N GLY A 549 -25.15 4.15 28.79
CA GLY A 549 -25.76 3.82 27.47
C GLY A 549 -26.56 2.50 27.39
N PRO A 550 -27.28 2.22 26.29
CA PRO A 550 -28.24 1.11 26.19
C PRO A 550 -27.70 -0.19 25.56
N THR A 551 -26.39 -0.40 25.43
CA THR A 551 -25.81 -1.51 24.64
C THR A 551 -24.94 -2.45 25.49
N SER A 552 -24.98 -3.76 25.26
CA SER A 552 -24.30 -4.77 26.10
C SER A 552 -22.82 -4.95 25.73
N ALA A 553 -21.97 -5.15 26.75
CA ALA A 553 -20.57 -5.54 26.59
C ALA A 553 -20.42 -7.05 26.81
N GLU A 554 -19.55 -7.71 26.05
CA GLU A 554 -19.43 -9.17 26.08
C GLU A 554 -17.98 -9.64 26.27
N VAL A 555 -17.80 -10.60 27.18
CA VAL A 555 -16.59 -11.40 27.29
C VAL A 555 -16.96 -12.86 27.03
N SER A 556 -16.34 -13.49 26.04
CA SER A 556 -16.61 -14.88 25.66
C SER A 556 -15.36 -15.74 25.81
N VAL A 557 -15.50 -16.86 26.52
CA VAL A 557 -14.44 -17.85 26.79
C VAL A 557 -14.92 -19.20 26.25
N ALA A 558 -14.49 -19.55 25.04
CA ALA A 558 -15.04 -20.68 24.29
C ALA A 558 -13.98 -21.74 23.93
N GLY A 559 -14.41 -22.98 23.70
CA GLY A 559 -13.60 -24.00 23.00
C GLY A 559 -12.16 -24.15 23.51
N GLY A 560 -11.97 -24.32 24.82
CA GLY A 560 -10.67 -24.44 25.48
C GLY A 560 -9.93 -23.12 25.78
N GLY A 561 -10.54 -21.96 25.51
CA GLY A 561 -10.02 -20.66 25.92
C GLY A 561 -9.96 -20.49 27.45
N GLN A 562 -9.09 -19.61 27.94
CA GLN A 562 -8.82 -19.45 29.37
C GLN A 562 -8.79 -17.99 29.82
N LEU A 563 -9.52 -17.67 30.89
CA LEU A 563 -9.53 -16.35 31.51
C LEU A 563 -9.04 -16.43 32.95
N PHE A 564 -8.04 -15.63 33.32
CA PHE A 564 -7.49 -15.56 34.68
C PHE A 564 -7.57 -14.13 35.22
N LEU A 565 -8.34 -13.93 36.29
CA LEU A 565 -8.62 -12.63 36.88
C LEU A 565 -8.47 -12.61 38.40
N ASP A 566 -7.98 -11.48 38.94
CA ASP A 566 -8.10 -11.20 40.39
C ASP A 566 -9.48 -10.63 40.75
N LEU A 567 -10.04 -9.78 39.89
CA LEU A 567 -11.35 -9.17 40.07
C LEU A 567 -12.06 -9.08 38.72
N LEU A 568 -13.30 -9.55 38.68
CA LEU A 568 -14.27 -9.18 37.66
C LEU A 568 -15.30 -8.24 38.28
N SER A 569 -15.32 -7.00 37.80
CA SER A 569 -16.28 -5.96 38.18
C SER A 569 -17.28 -5.75 37.06
N PHE A 570 -18.56 -5.92 37.37
CA PHE A 570 -19.63 -5.50 36.48
C PHE A 570 -19.96 -4.04 36.77
N GLU A 571 -19.65 -3.16 35.81
CA GLU A 571 -19.84 -1.72 35.92
C GLU A 571 -21.00 -1.30 35.02
N GLY A 572 -22.09 -0.82 35.64
CA GLY A 572 -23.26 -0.27 34.95
C GLY A 572 -24.20 -1.31 34.33
N TYR A 573 -24.51 -1.20 33.04
CA TYR A 573 -25.66 -1.90 32.42
C TYR A 573 -25.25 -3.11 31.57
N GLY A 574 -25.89 -4.27 31.80
CA GLY A 574 -25.99 -5.38 30.82
C GLY A 574 -24.67 -6.02 30.35
N GLY A 575 -23.65 -6.08 31.21
CA GLY A 575 -22.41 -6.81 30.93
C GLY A 575 -22.64 -8.33 30.94
N THR A 576 -22.09 -9.03 29.94
CA THR A 576 -22.27 -10.48 29.77
C THR A 576 -20.93 -11.21 29.75
N LEU A 577 -20.76 -12.19 30.63
CA LEU A 577 -19.67 -13.16 30.58
C LEU A 577 -20.23 -14.51 30.11
N ILE A 578 -19.71 -15.03 29.01
CA ILE A 578 -20.08 -16.35 28.46
C ILE A 578 -18.86 -17.27 28.61
N VAL A 579 -19.01 -18.38 29.32
CA VAL A 579 -17.99 -19.43 29.39
C VAL A 579 -18.57 -20.71 28.82
N SER A 580 -18.20 -21.03 27.59
CA SER A 580 -18.82 -22.08 26.78
C SER A 580 -17.78 -23.08 26.29
N GLY A 581 -17.50 -24.10 27.11
CA GLY A 581 -16.47 -25.09 26.85
C GLY A 581 -15.03 -24.58 27.01
N GLY A 582 -14.86 -23.39 27.59
CA GLY A 582 -13.58 -22.87 28.10
C GLY A 582 -13.53 -22.94 29.63
N THR A 583 -12.57 -22.22 30.23
CA THR A 583 -12.42 -22.12 31.69
C THR A 583 -12.13 -20.69 32.13
N ALA A 584 -12.86 -20.20 33.11
CA ALA A 584 -12.60 -18.91 33.77
C ALA A 584 -12.22 -19.14 35.24
N PHE A 585 -11.13 -18.50 35.66
CA PHE A 585 -10.64 -18.48 37.03
C PHE A 585 -10.66 -17.04 37.52
N ILE A 586 -11.51 -16.76 38.51
CA ILE A 586 -11.78 -15.40 38.99
C ILE A 586 -11.68 -15.39 40.51
N HIS A 587 -10.71 -14.67 41.07
CA HIS A 587 -10.57 -14.60 42.52
C HIS A 587 -11.74 -13.87 43.18
N ARG A 588 -12.23 -12.77 42.58
CA ARG A 588 -13.27 -11.92 43.17
C ARG A 588 -14.32 -11.48 42.15
N LEU A 589 -15.60 -11.54 42.51
CA LEU A 589 -16.73 -10.98 41.75
C LEU A 589 -17.29 -9.74 42.46
N ASP A 590 -17.51 -8.67 41.70
CA ASP A 590 -18.17 -7.47 42.18
C ASP A 590 -19.21 -6.96 41.18
N SER A 591 -20.27 -6.36 41.69
CA SER A 591 -21.30 -5.67 40.91
C SER A 591 -21.51 -4.29 41.52
N VAL A 592 -20.87 -3.27 40.93
CA VAL A 592 -20.80 -1.91 41.49
C VAL A 592 -22.14 -1.18 41.35
N VAL A 593 -22.87 -1.45 40.27
CA VAL A 593 -24.19 -0.88 39.99
C VAL A 593 -25.14 -2.02 39.60
N HIS A 594 -26.31 -2.08 40.24
CA HIS A 594 -27.34 -3.06 39.92
C HIS A 594 -28.51 -2.34 39.23
N ASP A 595 -28.70 -2.58 37.94
CA ASP A 595 -29.94 -2.24 37.23
C ASP A 595 -30.81 -3.49 37.06
N PRO A 596 -31.96 -3.58 37.76
CA PRO A 596 -32.86 -4.72 37.65
C PRO A 596 -33.49 -4.86 36.25
N LEU A 597 -33.51 -3.81 35.42
CA LEU A 597 -34.02 -3.88 34.05
C LEU A 597 -33.00 -4.46 33.07
N ARG A 598 -31.71 -4.48 33.43
CA ARG A 598 -30.59 -4.91 32.58
C ARG A 598 -29.54 -5.60 33.45
N PRO A 599 -29.88 -6.76 34.03
CA PRO A 599 -28.97 -7.45 34.94
C PRO A 599 -27.70 -7.87 34.18
N SER A 600 -26.57 -7.85 34.88
CA SER A 600 -25.37 -8.51 34.42
C SER A 600 -25.60 -10.02 34.32
N VAL A 601 -25.05 -10.65 33.29
CA VAL A 601 -25.30 -12.06 32.98
C VAL A 601 -23.99 -12.84 32.99
N ILE A 602 -24.01 -14.02 33.59
CA ILE A 602 -22.96 -15.03 33.47
C ILE A 602 -23.60 -16.30 32.92
N GLU A 603 -23.23 -16.71 31.71
CA GLU A 603 -23.68 -17.96 31.07
C GLU A 603 -22.58 -19.00 31.10
N LEU A 604 -22.90 -20.21 31.56
CA LEU A 604 -21.92 -21.26 31.81
C LEU A 604 -22.32 -22.55 31.08
N SER A 605 -21.40 -23.12 30.30
CA SER A 605 -21.50 -24.48 29.79
C SER A 605 -20.15 -25.18 29.96
N ASP A 606 -20.16 -26.32 30.63
CA ASP A 606 -18.95 -27.11 30.86
C ASP A 606 -18.34 -27.61 29.55
N GLY A 607 -17.01 -27.73 29.53
CA GLY A 607 -16.29 -28.31 28.39
C GLY A 607 -16.35 -29.84 28.35
N PRO A 608 -15.90 -30.45 27.24
CA PRO A 608 -15.82 -31.91 27.10
C PRO A 608 -14.98 -32.60 28.18
N SER A 609 -14.03 -31.86 28.76
CA SER A 609 -13.20 -32.30 29.89
C SER A 609 -13.99 -32.49 31.19
N GLY A 610 -15.22 -31.98 31.27
CA GLY A 610 -15.98 -31.94 32.51
C GLY A 610 -15.32 -31.08 33.59
N THR A 611 -14.40 -30.18 33.22
CA THR A 611 -13.88 -29.16 34.14
C THR A 611 -14.94 -28.09 34.35
N PRO A 612 -15.14 -27.60 35.59
CA PRO A 612 -16.06 -26.51 35.85
C PRO A 612 -15.75 -25.29 34.99
N ALA A 613 -16.77 -24.75 34.32
CA ALA A 613 -16.64 -23.56 33.50
C ALA A 613 -16.11 -22.36 34.30
N LEU A 614 -16.57 -22.17 35.54
CA LEU A 614 -16.16 -21.06 36.41
C LEU A 614 -15.57 -21.57 37.71
N THR A 615 -14.36 -21.11 38.05
CA THR A 615 -13.74 -21.31 39.36
C THR A 615 -13.60 -19.97 40.08
N LEU A 616 -14.05 -19.92 41.33
CA LEU A 616 -14.12 -18.72 42.17
C LEU A 616 -13.28 -18.84 43.43
N GLY A 617 -12.60 -17.75 43.79
CA GLY A 617 -11.86 -17.60 45.03
C GLY A 617 -10.37 -17.94 44.90
N THR A 618 -9.59 -17.44 45.86
CA THR A 618 -8.14 -17.68 45.96
C THR A 618 -7.87 -18.73 47.04
N PRO A 619 -7.15 -19.82 46.72
CA PRO A 619 -6.74 -20.80 47.74
C PRO A 619 -5.95 -20.15 48.87
N GLY A 620 -6.35 -20.39 50.12
CA GLY A 620 -5.63 -19.89 51.30
C GLY A 620 -5.72 -18.38 51.57
N ALA A 621 -6.62 -17.63 50.91
CA ALA A 621 -6.89 -16.24 51.25
C ALA A 621 -7.42 -16.10 52.70
N ALA A 622 -7.15 -14.95 53.34
CA ALA A 622 -7.62 -14.68 54.69
C ALA A 622 -9.16 -14.50 54.74
N PRO A 623 -9.85 -15.02 55.77
CA PRO A 623 -11.29 -14.80 55.93
C PRO A 623 -11.60 -13.30 56.10
N GLY A 624 -12.50 -12.73 55.28
CA GLY A 624 -12.99 -11.35 55.50
C GLY A 624 -13.39 -10.54 54.26
N THR A 625 -13.00 -10.95 53.04
CA THR A 625 -13.55 -10.36 51.82
C THR A 625 -14.87 -11.05 51.49
N SER A 626 -15.98 -10.31 51.39
CA SER A 626 -17.21 -10.84 50.79
C SER A 626 -17.31 -10.39 49.34
N THR A 627 -17.61 -11.33 48.45
CA THR A 627 -18.02 -11.05 47.07
C THR A 627 -19.52 -11.06 47.01
N ARG A 628 -20.10 -10.06 46.34
CA ARG A 628 -21.53 -10.01 46.11
C ARG A 628 -21.78 -9.74 44.65
N PHE A 629 -22.36 -10.71 43.97
CA PHE A 629 -22.82 -10.57 42.59
C PHE A 629 -24.35 -10.53 42.58
N ARG A 630 -24.90 -9.42 42.08
CA ARG A 630 -26.36 -9.20 41.99
C ARG A 630 -26.93 -9.39 40.58
N GLY A 631 -26.22 -10.10 39.70
CA GLY A 631 -26.72 -10.44 38.36
C GLY A 631 -27.30 -11.85 38.29
N SER A 632 -27.63 -12.30 37.08
CA SER A 632 -28.06 -13.67 36.80
C SER A 632 -26.86 -14.54 36.42
N ILE A 633 -26.79 -15.74 37.00
CA ILE A 633 -25.87 -16.79 36.55
C ILE A 633 -26.74 -17.96 36.07
N SER A 634 -26.53 -18.46 34.85
CA SER A 634 -27.36 -19.53 34.28
C SER A 634 -26.55 -20.48 33.40
N ASP A 635 -27.18 -21.62 33.06
CA ASP A 635 -26.64 -22.48 32.01
C ASP A 635 -26.59 -21.74 30.66
N GLY A 636 -25.53 -21.98 29.92
CA GLY A 636 -25.34 -21.51 28.55
C GLY A 636 -25.98 -22.44 27.51
N ALA A 637 -25.96 -22.00 26.25
CA ALA A 637 -26.63 -22.70 25.16
C ALA A 637 -26.09 -24.11 24.86
N LEU A 638 -24.85 -24.43 25.26
CA LEU A 638 -24.23 -25.73 24.96
C LEU A 638 -24.52 -26.82 26.01
N GLY A 639 -25.24 -26.48 27.08
CA GLY A 639 -25.61 -27.43 28.12
C GLY A 639 -25.21 -26.97 29.52
N PRO A 640 -25.21 -27.89 30.50
CA PRO A 640 -25.10 -27.55 31.91
C PRO A 640 -23.77 -26.86 32.24
N GLY A 641 -23.83 -25.79 33.03
CA GLY A 641 -22.68 -25.09 33.58
C GLY A 641 -22.36 -25.51 35.00
N SER A 642 -21.07 -25.56 35.35
CA SER A 642 -20.62 -25.80 36.71
C SER A 642 -19.78 -24.65 37.28
N ILE A 643 -19.91 -24.44 38.59
CA ILE A 643 -19.14 -23.49 39.39
C ILE A 643 -18.35 -24.26 40.46
N ARG A 644 -17.08 -23.92 40.65
CA ARG A 644 -16.24 -24.41 41.74
C ARG A 644 -15.75 -23.27 42.61
N LYS A 645 -15.90 -23.36 43.94
CA LYS A 645 -15.41 -22.38 44.91
C LYS A 645 -14.24 -22.98 45.71
N ILE A 646 -13.09 -22.30 45.72
CA ILE A 646 -11.85 -22.82 46.31
C ILE A 646 -11.18 -21.89 47.33
N GLY A 647 -11.81 -20.78 47.72
CA GLY A 647 -11.27 -19.81 48.68
C GLY A 647 -12.11 -19.66 49.96
N SER A 648 -11.50 -19.18 51.04
CA SER A 648 -12.12 -19.03 52.37
C SER A 648 -13.15 -17.88 52.47
N ASP A 649 -13.24 -17.05 51.44
CA ASP A 649 -14.11 -15.88 51.33
C ASP A 649 -15.60 -16.27 51.25
N GLU A 650 -16.49 -15.31 51.50
CA GLU A 650 -17.93 -15.49 51.32
C GLU A 650 -18.33 -15.01 49.92
N ILE A 651 -19.05 -15.84 49.17
CA ILE A 651 -19.64 -15.48 47.87
C ILE A 651 -21.15 -15.42 48.01
N ILE A 652 -21.76 -14.30 47.65
CA ILE A 652 -23.22 -14.12 47.62
C ILE A 652 -23.66 -14.02 46.16
N ALA A 653 -24.39 -15.02 45.67
CA ALA A 653 -24.92 -15.08 44.31
C ALA A 653 -26.13 -16.03 44.21
N ASN A 654 -26.98 -15.83 43.19
CA ASN A 654 -28.14 -16.69 42.90
C ASN A 654 -27.97 -17.44 41.56
N PRO A 655 -27.21 -18.56 41.53
CA PRO A 655 -26.98 -19.27 40.28
C PRO A 655 -28.11 -20.23 39.92
N HIS A 656 -28.73 -20.03 38.76
CA HIS A 656 -29.72 -20.89 38.12
C HIS A 656 -29.06 -21.85 37.13
N ILE A 657 -28.29 -22.81 37.65
CA ILE A 657 -27.52 -23.78 36.85
C ILE A 657 -28.02 -25.21 37.05
N SER A 658 -27.91 -26.06 36.04
CA SER A 658 -28.26 -27.50 36.12
C SER A 658 -27.05 -28.43 36.19
N GLY A 659 -25.83 -27.89 36.08
CA GLY A 659 -24.59 -28.64 36.27
C GLY A 659 -24.22 -28.85 37.73
N ARG A 660 -23.00 -28.48 38.11
CA ARG A 660 -22.48 -28.69 39.48
C ARG A 660 -22.15 -27.39 40.19
N LEU A 661 -22.44 -27.35 41.49
CA LEU A 661 -21.87 -26.39 42.42
C LEU A 661 -20.93 -27.14 43.38
N ILE A 662 -19.63 -26.92 43.25
CA ILE A 662 -18.60 -27.56 44.07
C ILE A 662 -18.03 -26.53 45.03
N ILE A 663 -18.07 -26.81 46.34
CA ILE A 663 -17.59 -25.91 47.39
C ILE A 663 -16.48 -26.62 48.16
N ASP A 664 -15.23 -26.27 47.83
CA ASP A 664 -14.04 -26.80 48.50
C ASP A 664 -13.71 -26.02 49.78
N GLU A 665 -13.83 -24.69 49.73
CA GLU A 665 -13.54 -23.80 50.87
C GLU A 665 -14.53 -22.61 50.95
N GLY A 666 -14.56 -21.96 52.12
CA GLY A 666 -15.35 -20.75 52.38
C GLY A 666 -16.85 -20.99 52.45
N VAL A 667 -17.63 -19.94 52.18
CA VAL A 667 -19.10 -19.98 52.21
C VAL A 667 -19.66 -19.50 50.88
N PHE A 668 -20.56 -20.28 50.28
CA PHE A 668 -21.41 -19.84 49.19
C PHE A 668 -22.81 -19.55 49.76
N ARG A 669 -23.27 -18.30 49.65
CA ARG A 669 -24.58 -17.86 50.11
C ARG A 669 -25.51 -17.65 48.91
N VAL A 670 -26.69 -18.24 49.00
CA VAL A 670 -27.76 -18.08 48.03
C VAL A 670 -28.94 -17.36 48.70
N GLU A 671 -29.46 -16.32 48.06
CA GLU A 671 -30.60 -15.54 48.55
C GLU A 671 -31.93 -16.24 48.26
N ASP A 672 -32.01 -17.04 47.20
CA ASP A 672 -33.17 -17.89 46.89
C ASP A 672 -32.77 -19.35 46.67
N ARG A 673 -33.31 -20.25 47.50
CA ARG A 673 -33.06 -21.69 47.40
C ARG A 673 -33.48 -22.28 46.04
N THR A 674 -34.48 -21.70 45.38
CA THR A 674 -34.93 -22.16 44.05
C THR A 674 -33.86 -21.98 42.98
N ALA A 675 -32.86 -21.11 43.21
CA ALA A 675 -31.75 -20.93 42.29
C ALA A 675 -30.99 -22.25 42.03
N LEU A 676 -30.83 -23.09 43.06
CA LEU A 676 -30.11 -24.36 42.93
C LEU A 676 -30.97 -25.54 42.46
N GLU A 677 -32.22 -25.33 42.02
CA GLU A 677 -33.07 -26.40 41.50
C GLU A 677 -32.46 -27.04 40.25
N GLY A 678 -32.16 -28.34 40.31
CA GLY A 678 -31.55 -29.08 39.21
C GLY A 678 -30.03 -29.21 39.28
N ALA A 679 -29.34 -28.38 40.08
CA ALA A 679 -27.91 -28.47 40.31
C ALA A 679 -27.53 -29.70 41.17
N THR A 680 -26.37 -30.28 40.88
CA THR A 680 -25.68 -31.21 41.79
C THR A 680 -24.75 -30.41 42.69
N VAL A 681 -24.98 -30.45 44.00
CA VAL A 681 -24.18 -29.70 44.98
C VAL A 681 -23.21 -30.65 45.68
N GLU A 682 -21.93 -30.34 45.62
CA GLU A 682 -20.85 -31.03 46.31
C GLU A 682 -20.24 -30.08 47.34
N ILE A 683 -20.35 -30.44 48.63
CA ILE A 683 -19.83 -29.64 49.74
C ILE A 683 -18.70 -30.44 50.40
N ASN A 684 -17.48 -29.93 50.28
CA ASN A 684 -16.28 -30.58 50.83
C ASN A 684 -15.87 -29.98 52.20
N ARG A 685 -16.63 -29.00 52.72
CA ARG A 685 -16.43 -28.34 54.02
C ARG A 685 -17.74 -28.09 54.76
N ASP A 686 -17.79 -28.35 56.06
CA ASP A 686 -18.96 -28.06 56.90
C ASP A 686 -19.37 -26.57 56.85
N ASP A 687 -20.68 -26.30 56.80
CA ASP A 687 -21.29 -24.97 56.67
C ASP A 687 -20.92 -24.21 55.37
N GLY A 688 -20.41 -24.91 54.34
CA GLY A 688 -20.00 -24.30 53.07
C GLY A 688 -21.12 -23.68 52.23
N LEU A 689 -22.39 -24.02 52.48
CA LEU A 689 -23.56 -23.49 51.78
C LEU A 689 -24.60 -22.93 52.75
N VAL A 690 -24.96 -21.64 52.57
CA VAL A 690 -25.91 -20.93 53.41
C VAL A 690 -27.06 -20.36 52.57
N TYR A 691 -28.27 -20.49 53.08
CA TYR A 691 -29.47 -19.89 52.47
C TYR A 691 -29.98 -18.75 53.35
N SER A 692 -30.34 -17.62 52.75
CA SER A 692 -31.03 -16.54 53.44
C SER A 692 -32.43 -16.33 52.86
N SER A 693 -33.47 -16.87 53.50
CA SER A 693 -34.85 -16.55 53.11
C SER A 693 -35.34 -15.32 53.87
N THR A 694 -35.85 -14.32 53.15
CA THR A 694 -36.66 -13.25 53.76
C THR A 694 -38.13 -13.68 53.76
N LEU A 695 -38.65 -14.02 54.93
CA LEU A 695 -40.08 -14.25 55.17
C LEU A 695 -40.52 -13.19 56.18
N GLY A 696 -41.08 -12.08 55.68
CA GLY A 696 -41.67 -10.99 56.47
C GLY A 696 -40.84 -10.52 57.68
N ASP A 697 -39.96 -9.53 57.50
CA ASP A 697 -39.10 -8.91 58.52
C ASP A 697 -38.22 -9.85 59.39
N MET A 698 -38.21 -11.16 59.12
CA MET A 698 -37.41 -12.17 59.82
C MET A 698 -36.47 -12.87 58.84
N VAL A 699 -35.15 -12.79 59.10
CA VAL A 699 -34.13 -13.52 58.35
C VAL A 699 -33.98 -14.90 58.97
N LEU A 700 -34.50 -15.94 58.30
CA LEU A 700 -34.19 -17.33 58.64
C LEU A 700 -32.88 -17.73 57.93
N MET A 701 -31.83 -18.05 58.69
CA MET A 701 -30.62 -18.66 58.15
C MET A 701 -30.68 -20.18 58.32
N GLY A 702 -30.59 -20.92 57.22
CA GLY A 702 -30.39 -22.37 57.23
C GLY A 702 -29.01 -22.70 56.68
N ALA A 703 -28.20 -23.45 57.44
CA ALA A 703 -26.92 -24.00 56.99
C ALA A 703 -27.07 -25.51 56.76
N LEU A 704 -26.54 -26.01 55.63
CA LEU A 704 -26.47 -27.44 55.36
C LEU A 704 -25.21 -28.01 56.03
N ARG A 705 -25.41 -28.73 57.13
CA ARG A 705 -24.35 -29.34 57.96
C ARG A 705 -24.13 -30.80 57.57
N ALA A 706 -23.38 -31.04 56.51
CA ALA A 706 -22.68 -32.30 56.26
C ALA A 706 -21.82 -32.18 54.99
N ALA A 707 -20.56 -32.60 55.06
CA ALA A 707 -19.78 -32.93 53.87
C ALA A 707 -20.46 -34.07 53.09
N GLY A 708 -20.70 -33.89 51.78
CA GLY A 708 -21.37 -34.88 50.94
C GLY A 708 -21.96 -34.33 49.63
N VAL A 709 -22.36 -35.25 48.74
CA VAL A 709 -23.01 -34.93 47.45
C VAL A 709 -24.52 -34.97 47.62
N SER A 710 -25.21 -33.89 47.26
CA SER A 710 -26.68 -33.80 47.34
C SER A 710 -27.26 -33.24 46.04
N ARG A 711 -28.38 -33.82 45.57
CA ARG A 711 -29.14 -33.31 44.42
C ARG A 711 -30.32 -32.49 44.91
N CYS A 712 -30.41 -31.22 44.51
CA CYS A 712 -31.56 -30.38 44.88
C CYS A 712 -32.78 -30.75 44.03
N LEU A 713 -33.76 -31.39 44.68
CA LEU A 713 -35.03 -31.78 44.07
C LEU A 713 -36.11 -30.73 44.36
N LYS A 714 -36.90 -30.42 43.32
CA LYS A 714 -38.10 -29.57 43.41
C LYS A 714 -39.09 -30.19 44.39
N ARG A 715 -39.41 -29.50 45.49
CA ARG A 715 -40.60 -29.84 46.31
C ARG A 715 -41.79 -29.10 45.71
N GLY A 716 -42.78 -29.88 45.25
CA GLY A 716 -43.99 -29.39 44.61
C GLY A 716 -44.92 -28.62 45.52
#